data_AF-A0A836SEK3-F1
#
_entry.id   AF-A0A836SEK3-F1
#
_cell.length_a   1.000
_cell.length_b   1.000
_cell.length_c   1.000
_cell.angle_alpha   90.00
_cell.angle_beta   90.00
_cell.angle_gamma   90.00
#
_symmetry.space_group_name_H-M   'P 1'
#
loop_
_entity.id
_entity.type
_entity.pdbx_description
1 polymer ?
#
loop_
_entity_poly.entity_id
_entity_poly.type
_entity_poly.pdbx_seq_one_letter_code
_entity_poly.pdbx_strand_id
1 'polypeptide(L)'
;MHSNPFLAALQFLAWLLFQPTRWRDYLTTLNLSADFNLASLGKSQWRSPEVGRLLLIILVIWPLFVGGLVALGLYIIGKPWPNLIMGVTYGIVITMAGGFFGALIVSVAFAIVASLFSGLAMGLAHGEMAGLFILLGIIFAVGAAGSVLDSLTETDQTPPLVRQLGSIVLGVVVSALIFALGSGVTELVAKWVWPVLFDSVEFDALFVQLIGAIFALGLTLGWALFRRWRSAWAVGIGLTLLMLLFLEGVTIISLYKENKWIPIVGTAISVGAVHSLLFPILWTLPYLVVKRLANTLSGVIAGTLSSGGFYGAFLIYTEAYPAALIIPLSVISLLLGLTINSWRPLLFYPFVMAWHQVLLGVADQGMDARLLRCHAAFWDEYQSLRLFGLEAYLVQVYERNPDEGEAAIDYISRSAQSWAAKAAQIELDARRLERCETVEDIAQVQHQIVAGELLEEASSLLRSFNHYSQDVATALEYTETYYQRLALRDVKEALEKFFREITQTAHTVRFQPIVSQWRQVLEAYSKQLTSEIEIRQEIENPYIAGKHLEAFQSTFVGRHVISKQIEALLLKSGCPPLLLYGQRRMGKTSLLYNLRRLLPSTIMPLFVDVLGGLEQAENTVDFLYTLSRAMSKAMRDSGDFPLPALTREALTVAPFSVFDEWLDEIEEAVAPAHLLLMLDEFTALDRVFRENRLDKDNI
;
A
#
# COMPACT_ATOMS: atom_id res chain seq x y z
N MET A 1 28.48 6.64 -6.80
CA MET A 1 28.69 6.43 -8.25
C MET A 1 29.79 5.41 -8.47
N HIS A 2 29.63 4.45 -9.37
CA HIS A 2 30.67 3.46 -9.70
C HIS A 2 31.92 4.13 -10.30
N SER A 3 33.14 3.61 -10.09
CA SER A 3 34.39 4.23 -10.57
C SER A 3 34.63 4.08 -12.08
N ASN A 4 34.12 3.00 -12.69
CA ASN A 4 34.11 2.84 -14.13
C ASN A 4 32.97 3.68 -14.76
N PRO A 5 33.25 4.57 -15.72
CA PRO A 5 32.26 5.49 -16.25
C PRO A 5 31.22 4.80 -17.17
N PHE A 6 31.53 3.63 -17.74
CA PHE A 6 30.55 2.82 -18.48
C PHE A 6 29.51 2.22 -17.54
N LEU A 7 29.96 1.60 -16.45
CA LEU A 7 29.06 1.07 -15.42
C LEU A 7 28.28 2.19 -14.73
N ALA A 8 28.86 3.37 -14.59
CA ALA A 8 28.14 4.54 -14.09
C ALA A 8 27.03 5.01 -15.04
N ALA A 9 27.22 4.93 -16.36
CA ALA A 9 26.19 5.26 -17.34
C ALA A 9 24.98 4.31 -17.23
N LEU A 10 25.24 3.00 -17.14
CA LEU A 10 24.19 1.99 -16.92
C LEU A 10 23.51 2.17 -15.55
N GLN A 11 24.28 2.50 -14.52
CA GLN A 11 23.76 2.79 -13.18
C GLN A 11 22.81 3.99 -13.19
N PHE A 12 23.16 5.08 -13.90
CA PHE A 12 22.27 6.24 -14.03
C PHE A 12 21.01 5.92 -14.82
N LEU A 13 21.12 5.17 -15.92
CA LEU A 13 19.93 4.72 -16.64
C LEU A 13 19.03 3.87 -15.73
N ALA A 14 19.61 2.95 -14.95
CA ALA A 14 18.87 2.11 -14.03
C ALA A 14 18.18 2.93 -12.93
N TRP A 15 18.85 3.94 -12.37
CA TRP A 15 18.23 4.85 -11.41
C TRP A 15 17.09 5.64 -12.04
N LEU A 16 17.29 6.23 -13.22
CA LEU A 16 16.27 7.04 -13.87
C LEU A 16 15.02 6.22 -14.26
N LEU A 17 15.19 4.96 -14.67
CA LEU A 17 14.06 4.13 -15.08
C LEU A 17 13.42 3.38 -13.90
N PHE A 18 14.19 2.89 -12.94
CA PHE A 18 13.70 1.98 -11.89
C PHE A 18 13.79 2.54 -10.47
N GLN A 19 14.74 3.45 -10.19
CA GLN A 19 14.97 3.99 -8.83
C GLN A 19 15.15 5.52 -8.81
N PRO A 20 14.11 6.30 -9.17
CA PRO A 20 14.20 7.74 -9.21
C PRO A 20 14.62 8.33 -7.85
N THR A 21 14.29 7.71 -6.70
CA THR A 21 14.75 8.21 -5.39
C THR A 21 16.26 8.23 -5.27
N ARG A 22 16.96 7.18 -5.71
CA ARG A 22 18.44 7.12 -5.67
C ARG A 22 19.09 8.19 -6.53
N TRP A 23 18.46 8.56 -7.65
CA TRP A 23 18.92 9.69 -8.45
C TRP A 23 18.80 11.01 -7.68
N ARG A 24 17.66 11.24 -7.00
CA ARG A 24 17.48 12.44 -6.15
C ARG A 24 18.51 12.47 -5.03
N ASP A 25 18.64 11.38 -4.27
CA ASP A 25 19.58 11.27 -3.15
C ASP A 25 21.03 11.50 -3.58
N TYR A 26 21.41 10.98 -4.76
CA TYR A 26 22.74 11.22 -5.29
C TYR A 26 22.97 12.71 -5.61
N LEU A 27 21.98 13.38 -6.22
CA LEU A 27 22.12 14.78 -6.59
C LEU A 27 21.99 15.74 -5.39
N THR A 28 21.23 15.39 -4.37
CA THR A 28 21.17 16.17 -3.12
C THR A 28 22.54 16.19 -2.43
N THR A 29 23.29 15.08 -2.45
CA THR A 29 24.69 15.08 -1.94
C THR A 29 25.63 16.03 -2.70
N LEU A 30 25.27 16.38 -3.95
CA LEU A 30 26.02 17.30 -4.81
C LEU A 30 25.47 18.74 -4.78
N ASN A 31 24.45 19.03 -3.95
CA ASN A 31 23.71 20.29 -3.93
C ASN A 31 23.12 20.66 -5.31
N LEU A 32 22.59 19.67 -6.04
CA LEU A 32 21.90 19.85 -7.32
C LEU A 32 20.44 19.40 -7.21
N SER A 33 19.53 20.09 -7.91
CA SER A 33 18.14 19.63 -8.02
C SER A 33 18.05 18.37 -8.88
N ALA A 34 17.07 17.51 -8.63
CA ALA A 34 16.92 16.25 -9.39
C ALA A 34 16.67 16.47 -10.90
N ASP A 35 16.11 17.63 -11.25
CA ASP A 35 15.75 18.06 -12.61
C ASP A 35 16.68 19.14 -13.18
N PHE A 36 17.88 19.31 -12.60
CA PHE A 36 18.80 20.38 -13.02
C PHE A 36 19.15 20.31 -14.52
N ASN A 37 19.34 21.49 -15.12
CA ASN A 37 19.87 21.63 -16.47
C ASN A 37 21.26 22.28 -16.46
N LEU A 38 22.04 22.07 -17.53
CA LEU A 38 23.41 22.59 -17.61
C LEU A 38 23.43 24.13 -17.71
N ALA A 39 22.35 24.75 -18.22
CA ALA A 39 22.26 26.20 -18.34
C ALA A 39 22.10 26.91 -16.98
N SER A 40 21.54 26.24 -15.97
CA SER A 40 21.33 26.79 -14.64
C SER A 40 22.53 26.64 -13.71
N LEU A 41 23.57 25.91 -14.12
CA LEU A 41 24.75 25.66 -13.28
C LEU A 41 25.61 26.92 -13.11
N GLY A 42 26.02 27.21 -11.88
CA GLY A 42 26.98 28.26 -11.55
C GLY A 42 28.41 27.91 -11.98
N LYS A 43 29.28 28.93 -12.07
CA LYS A 43 30.70 28.75 -12.48
C LYS A 43 31.48 27.77 -11.61
N SER A 44 31.19 27.70 -10.31
CA SER A 44 31.81 26.75 -9.38
C SER A 44 31.35 25.32 -9.63
N GLN A 45 30.05 25.13 -9.89
CA GLN A 45 29.45 23.82 -10.18
C GLN A 45 29.96 23.24 -11.51
N TRP A 46 30.16 24.08 -12.53
CA TRP A 46 30.78 23.69 -13.81
C TRP A 46 32.20 23.14 -13.67
N ARG A 47 32.94 23.56 -12.63
CA ARG A 47 34.30 23.09 -12.35
C ARG A 47 34.34 21.83 -11.49
N SER A 48 33.18 21.33 -11.05
CA SER A 48 33.13 20.11 -10.26
C SER A 48 33.52 18.90 -11.13
N PRO A 49 34.33 17.97 -10.59
CA PRO A 49 34.72 16.76 -11.33
C PRO A 49 33.49 15.91 -11.70
N GLU A 50 32.43 15.96 -10.89
CA GLU A 50 31.23 15.14 -11.12
C GLU A 50 30.38 15.64 -12.29
N VAL A 51 30.25 16.96 -12.48
CA VAL A 51 29.63 17.52 -13.69
C VAL A 51 30.47 17.18 -14.93
N GLY A 52 31.80 17.28 -14.84
CA GLY A 52 32.69 16.84 -15.92
C GLY A 52 32.50 15.36 -16.28
N ARG A 53 32.29 14.51 -15.28
CA ARG A 53 32.03 13.08 -15.47
C ARG A 53 30.66 12.78 -16.06
N LEU A 54 29.63 13.51 -15.66
CA LEU A 54 28.30 13.46 -16.27
C LEU A 54 28.35 13.87 -17.75
N LEU A 55 29.10 14.92 -18.07
CA LEU A 55 29.30 15.35 -19.46
C LEU A 55 30.04 14.28 -20.28
N LEU A 56 31.07 13.65 -19.73
CA LEU A 56 31.76 12.54 -20.40
C LEU A 56 30.81 11.36 -20.67
N ILE A 57 29.90 11.08 -19.73
CA ILE A 57 28.89 10.04 -19.92
C ILE A 57 27.93 10.42 -21.05
N ILE A 58 27.36 11.62 -21.03
CA ILE A 58 26.36 12.08 -22.01
C ILE A 58 26.96 12.26 -23.42
N LEU A 59 28.17 12.79 -23.52
CA LEU A 59 28.78 13.19 -24.79
C LEU A 59 29.64 12.11 -25.44
N VAL A 60 30.13 11.13 -24.69
CA VAL A 60 31.08 10.14 -25.21
C VAL A 60 30.59 8.73 -24.97
N ILE A 61 30.36 8.35 -23.72
CA ILE A 61 30.05 6.95 -23.39
C ILE A 61 28.69 6.54 -23.94
N TRP A 62 27.67 7.38 -23.74
CA TRP A 62 26.31 7.07 -24.16
C TRP A 62 26.16 6.99 -25.68
N PRO A 63 26.70 7.94 -26.46
CA PRO A 63 26.71 7.83 -27.92
C PRO A 63 27.40 6.57 -28.42
N LEU A 64 28.56 6.21 -27.86
CA LEU A 64 29.28 5.00 -28.25
C LEU A 64 28.50 3.72 -27.91
N PHE A 65 27.83 3.69 -26.76
CA PHE A 65 26.99 2.56 -26.37
C PHE A 65 25.81 2.39 -27.31
N VAL A 66 25.11 3.49 -27.65
CA VAL A 66 24.02 3.48 -28.64
C VAL A 66 24.53 3.05 -30.01
N GLY A 67 25.68 3.57 -30.45
CA GLY A 67 26.33 3.13 -31.69
C GLY A 67 26.59 1.62 -31.70
N GLY A 68 27.08 1.06 -30.60
CA GLY A 68 27.27 -0.40 -30.46
C GLY A 68 25.96 -1.20 -30.55
N LEU A 69 24.89 -0.73 -29.90
CA LEU A 69 23.57 -1.37 -29.98
C LEU A 69 22.97 -1.28 -31.39
N VAL A 70 23.12 -0.15 -32.07
CA VAL A 70 22.69 0.02 -33.46
C VAL A 70 23.49 -0.91 -34.38
N ALA A 71 24.81 -1.00 -34.21
CA ALA A 71 25.66 -1.92 -34.97
C ALA A 71 25.19 -3.37 -34.81
N LEU A 72 24.96 -3.80 -33.57
CA LEU A 72 24.48 -5.14 -33.25
C LEU A 72 23.09 -5.40 -33.85
N GLY A 73 22.15 -4.46 -33.70
CA GLY A 73 20.80 -4.59 -34.24
C GLY A 73 20.78 -4.70 -35.76
N LEU A 74 21.51 -3.83 -36.46
CA LEU A 74 21.60 -3.87 -37.93
C LEU A 74 22.34 -5.11 -38.44
N TYR A 75 23.33 -5.59 -37.69
CA TYR A 75 24.02 -6.85 -37.99
C TYR A 75 23.07 -8.05 -37.89
N ILE A 76 22.27 -8.13 -36.81
CA ILE A 76 21.27 -9.19 -36.62
C ILE A 76 20.21 -9.16 -37.72
N ILE A 77 19.78 -7.96 -38.16
CA ILE A 77 18.83 -7.78 -39.27
C ILE A 77 19.48 -8.12 -40.64
N GLY A 78 20.80 -8.31 -40.70
CA GLY A 78 21.52 -8.66 -41.93
C GLY A 78 21.67 -7.48 -42.90
N LYS A 79 21.72 -6.23 -42.40
CA LYS A 79 21.91 -5.05 -43.23
C LYS A 79 23.35 -4.96 -43.75
N PRO A 80 23.57 -4.45 -44.97
CA PRO A 80 24.91 -4.34 -45.54
C PRO A 80 25.77 -3.30 -44.80
N TRP A 81 27.09 -3.46 -44.87
CA TRP A 81 28.07 -2.61 -44.18
C TRP A 81 27.87 -1.08 -44.33
N PRO A 82 27.55 -0.53 -45.52
CA PRO A 82 27.23 0.90 -45.67
C PRO A 82 26.10 1.37 -44.75
N ASN A 83 25.02 0.59 -44.64
CA ASN A 83 23.88 0.92 -43.80
C ASN A 83 24.24 0.81 -42.32
N LEU A 84 25.05 -0.19 -41.97
CA LEU A 84 25.54 -0.35 -40.60
C LEU A 84 26.36 0.86 -40.18
N ILE A 85 27.34 1.28 -40.99
CA ILE A 85 28.17 2.46 -40.71
C ILE A 85 27.34 3.73 -40.64
N MET A 86 26.42 3.91 -41.58
CA MET A 86 25.52 5.06 -41.62
C MET A 86 24.63 5.12 -40.37
N GLY A 87 23.95 4.03 -40.03
CA GLY A 87 23.08 3.93 -38.86
C GLY A 87 23.82 4.14 -37.54
N VAL A 88 25.01 3.55 -37.39
CA VAL A 88 25.87 3.76 -36.21
C VAL A 88 26.26 5.23 -36.09
N THR A 89 26.66 5.85 -37.20
CA THR A 89 27.06 7.27 -37.21
C THR A 89 25.87 8.17 -36.85
N TYR A 90 24.69 7.92 -37.42
CA TYR A 90 23.46 8.65 -37.06
C TYR A 90 23.10 8.48 -35.58
N GLY A 91 23.12 7.25 -35.08
CA GLY A 91 22.83 6.96 -33.68
C GLY A 91 23.77 7.72 -32.73
N ILE A 92 25.08 7.69 -33.00
CA ILE A 92 26.08 8.42 -32.20
C ILE A 92 25.82 9.93 -32.23
N VAL A 93 25.66 10.53 -33.42
CA VAL A 93 25.52 11.98 -33.57
C VAL A 93 24.24 12.49 -32.90
N ILE A 94 23.12 11.79 -33.11
CA ILE A 94 21.81 12.13 -32.51
C ILE A 94 21.86 11.97 -30.99
N THR A 95 22.45 10.89 -30.47
CA THR A 95 22.57 10.70 -29.03
C THR A 95 23.47 11.77 -28.41
N MET A 96 24.59 12.10 -29.04
CA MET A 96 25.53 13.10 -28.52
C MET A 96 24.91 14.50 -28.51
N ALA A 97 24.40 14.96 -29.65
CA ALA A 97 23.87 16.31 -29.77
C ALA A 97 22.50 16.46 -29.07
N GLY A 98 21.61 15.47 -29.21
CA GLY A 98 20.34 15.43 -28.48
C GLY A 98 20.55 15.36 -26.96
N GLY A 99 21.53 14.57 -26.51
CA GLY A 99 21.93 14.50 -25.10
C GLY A 99 22.47 15.84 -24.58
N PHE A 100 23.30 16.53 -25.36
CA PHE A 100 23.80 17.85 -24.99
C PHE A 100 22.69 18.90 -24.89
N PHE A 101 21.89 19.07 -25.94
CA PHE A 101 20.84 20.09 -25.98
C PHE A 101 19.71 19.79 -24.99
N GLY A 102 19.32 18.51 -24.85
CA GLY A 102 18.36 18.09 -23.83
C GLY A 102 18.85 18.41 -22.42
N ALA A 103 20.13 18.16 -22.12
CA ALA A 103 20.71 18.44 -20.81
C ALA A 103 20.85 19.94 -20.56
N LEU A 104 21.14 20.71 -21.61
CA LEU A 104 21.26 22.17 -21.55
C LEU A 104 19.92 22.85 -21.28
N ILE A 105 18.85 22.36 -21.89
CA ILE A 105 17.56 23.08 -21.96
C ILE A 105 16.55 22.53 -20.94
N VAL A 106 16.47 21.19 -20.80
CA VAL A 106 15.42 20.51 -20.05
C VAL A 106 15.94 20.07 -18.70
N SER A 107 16.70 18.98 -18.69
CA SER A 107 17.39 18.42 -17.54
C SER A 107 18.34 17.32 -18.02
N VAL A 108 19.36 17.01 -17.21
CA VAL A 108 20.29 15.90 -17.49
C VAL A 108 19.56 14.56 -17.54
N ALA A 109 18.62 14.32 -16.61
CA ALA A 109 17.82 13.10 -16.55
C ALA A 109 17.00 12.87 -17.82
N PHE A 110 16.30 13.90 -18.29
CA PHE A 110 15.54 13.86 -19.53
C PHE A 110 16.45 13.55 -20.73
N ALA A 111 17.62 14.18 -20.79
CA ALA A 111 18.52 14.05 -21.91
C ALA A 111 19.08 12.63 -22.08
N ILE A 112 19.44 11.97 -20.97
CA ILE A 112 19.97 10.59 -20.99
C ILE A 112 18.96 9.63 -21.62
N VAL A 113 17.67 9.77 -21.26
CA VAL A 113 16.60 8.89 -21.74
C VAL A 113 16.17 9.24 -23.16
N ALA A 114 15.94 10.54 -23.45
CA ALA A 114 15.49 11.00 -24.77
C ALA A 114 16.52 10.70 -25.86
N SER A 115 17.81 10.95 -25.59
CA SER A 115 18.89 10.75 -26.55
C SER A 115 19.19 9.28 -26.82
N LEU A 116 18.99 8.39 -25.83
CA LEU A 116 19.10 6.93 -25.99
C LEU A 116 18.09 6.43 -27.02
N PHE A 117 16.81 6.63 -26.74
CA PHE A 117 15.74 6.10 -27.58
C PHE A 117 15.69 6.80 -28.94
N SER A 118 15.99 8.09 -29.01
CA SER A 118 16.06 8.82 -30.29
C SER A 118 17.23 8.32 -31.15
N GLY A 119 18.40 8.08 -30.56
CA GLY A 119 19.55 7.55 -31.28
C GLY A 119 19.33 6.12 -31.78
N LEU A 120 18.67 5.28 -30.97
CA LEU A 120 18.26 3.93 -31.40
C LEU A 120 17.21 3.99 -32.52
N ALA A 121 16.19 4.83 -32.39
CA ALA A 121 15.15 5.00 -33.41
C ALA A 121 15.76 5.47 -34.74
N MET A 122 16.60 6.50 -34.71
CA MET A 122 17.25 7.03 -35.92
C MET A 122 18.27 6.05 -36.50
N GLY A 123 19.07 5.41 -35.66
CA GLY A 123 20.13 4.51 -36.08
C GLY A 123 19.62 3.18 -36.62
N LEU A 124 18.50 2.66 -36.12
CA LEU A 124 17.91 1.41 -36.58
C LEU A 124 16.95 1.60 -37.77
N ALA A 125 16.34 2.78 -37.92
CA ALA A 125 15.38 3.04 -38.99
C ALA A 125 16.03 2.94 -40.38
N HIS A 126 15.61 1.92 -41.15
CA HIS A 126 16.09 1.67 -42.51
C HIS A 126 14.95 1.16 -43.39
N GLY A 127 14.98 1.50 -44.69
CA GLY A 127 13.99 1.06 -45.68
C GLY A 127 12.86 2.06 -45.89
N GLU A 128 11.84 1.65 -46.63
CA GLU A 128 10.75 2.55 -47.09
C GLU A 128 10.01 3.20 -45.91
N MET A 129 9.80 2.45 -44.83
CA MET A 129 9.11 2.91 -43.61
C MET A 129 9.97 3.76 -42.66
N ALA A 130 11.24 4.06 -43.02
CA ALA A 130 12.19 4.68 -42.09
C ALA A 130 11.70 6.02 -41.54
N GLY A 131 11.10 6.87 -42.38
CA GLY A 131 10.59 8.19 -41.95
C GLY A 131 9.53 8.09 -40.85
N LEU A 132 8.60 7.14 -40.97
CA LEU A 132 7.57 6.90 -39.95
C LEU A 132 8.17 6.33 -38.66
N PHE A 133 9.08 5.36 -38.76
CA PHE A 133 9.75 4.78 -37.58
C PHE A 133 10.57 5.82 -36.80
N ILE A 134 11.24 6.73 -37.50
CA ILE A 134 11.98 7.84 -36.89
C ILE A 134 11.02 8.75 -36.12
N LEU A 135 9.93 9.19 -36.75
CA LEU A 135 8.93 10.05 -36.10
C LEU A 135 8.38 9.38 -34.82
N LEU A 136 7.89 8.15 -34.95
CA LEU A 136 7.28 7.44 -33.83
C LEU A 136 8.29 7.17 -32.73
N GLY A 137 9.51 6.74 -33.07
CA GLY A 137 10.56 6.45 -32.10
C GLY A 137 11.03 7.68 -31.33
N ILE A 138 11.15 8.84 -31.98
CA ILE A 138 11.48 10.11 -31.31
C ILE A 138 10.34 10.57 -30.40
N ILE A 139 9.08 10.48 -30.85
CA ILE A 139 7.93 10.82 -30.00
C ILE A 139 7.88 9.93 -28.76
N PHE A 140 8.10 8.63 -28.93
CA PHE A 140 8.22 7.67 -27.82
C PHE A 140 9.36 8.06 -26.88
N ALA A 141 10.55 8.35 -27.43
CA ALA A 141 11.74 8.72 -26.68
C ALA A 141 11.50 9.93 -25.77
N VAL A 142 10.85 10.96 -26.30
CA VAL A 142 10.52 12.18 -25.57
C VAL A 142 9.43 11.92 -24.53
N GLY A 143 8.42 11.11 -24.85
CA GLY A 143 7.40 10.68 -23.90
C GLY A 143 8.00 9.93 -22.71
N ALA A 144 8.88 8.96 -22.96
CA ALA A 144 9.57 8.18 -21.93
C ALA A 144 10.53 9.04 -21.09
N ALA A 145 11.22 10.00 -21.71
CA ALA A 145 12.03 10.97 -20.99
C ALA A 145 11.15 11.92 -20.14
N GLY A 146 9.96 12.27 -20.64
CA GLY A 146 8.97 13.06 -19.93
C GLY A 146 8.43 12.37 -18.69
N SER A 147 8.11 11.07 -18.76
CA SER A 147 7.65 10.30 -17.60
C SER A 147 8.71 10.14 -16.52
N VAL A 148 9.98 9.98 -16.93
CA VAL A 148 11.12 9.99 -16.00
C VAL A 148 11.24 11.35 -15.33
N LEU A 149 11.16 12.43 -16.10
CA LEU A 149 11.24 13.78 -15.54
C LEU A 149 10.11 14.07 -14.55
N ASP A 150 8.89 13.64 -14.86
CA ASP A 150 7.71 13.77 -14.00
C ASP A 150 7.93 13.06 -12.65
N SER A 151 8.55 11.87 -12.67
CA SER A 151 8.88 11.12 -11.45
C SER A 151 9.96 11.74 -10.56
N LEU A 152 10.74 12.68 -11.11
CA LEU A 152 11.79 13.40 -10.40
C LEU A 152 11.30 14.73 -9.84
N THR A 153 10.24 15.30 -10.40
CA THR A 153 9.68 16.57 -9.95
C THR A 153 8.72 16.37 -8.78
N GLU A 154 9.13 16.81 -7.59
CA GLU A 154 8.25 16.99 -6.45
C GLU A 154 7.47 18.30 -6.63
N THR A 155 6.26 18.23 -7.19
CA THR A 155 5.35 19.39 -7.24
C THR A 155 4.14 19.17 -6.35
N ASP A 156 4.05 19.95 -5.28
CA ASP A 156 2.95 19.90 -4.29
C ASP A 156 1.59 20.35 -4.85
N GLN A 157 1.56 20.99 -6.04
CA GLN A 157 0.31 21.44 -6.66
C GLN A 157 0.34 21.26 -8.19
N THR A 158 -0.36 20.25 -8.68
CA THR A 158 -0.63 20.11 -10.12
C THR A 158 -1.72 21.10 -10.53
N PRO A 159 -1.49 21.98 -11.52
CA PRO A 159 -2.52 22.91 -11.99
C PRO A 159 -3.72 22.14 -12.56
N PRO A 160 -4.95 22.72 -12.55
CA PRO A 160 -6.14 22.06 -13.06
C PRO A 160 -6.01 21.71 -14.55
N LEU A 161 -6.65 20.60 -14.95
CA LEU A 161 -6.54 20.03 -16.30
C LEU A 161 -6.86 21.04 -17.42
N VAL A 162 -7.84 21.93 -17.21
CA VAL A 162 -8.19 22.99 -18.17
C VAL A 162 -7.02 23.94 -18.43
N ARG A 163 -6.28 24.33 -17.37
CA ARG A 163 -5.10 25.19 -17.50
C ARG A 163 -3.95 24.47 -18.19
N GLN A 164 -3.77 23.16 -17.92
CA GLN A 164 -2.77 22.35 -18.60
C GLN A 164 -3.08 22.27 -20.10
N LEU A 165 -4.28 21.84 -20.48
CA LEU A 165 -4.69 21.74 -21.90
C LEU A 165 -4.62 23.10 -22.61
N GLY A 166 -5.15 24.15 -21.98
CA GLY A 166 -5.10 25.51 -22.54
C GLY A 166 -3.67 26.00 -22.75
N SER A 167 -2.76 25.72 -21.82
CA SER A 167 -1.35 26.07 -21.96
C SER A 167 -0.66 25.27 -23.06
N ILE A 168 -0.93 23.97 -23.22
CA ILE A 168 -0.38 23.14 -24.30
C ILE A 168 -0.81 23.68 -25.67
N VAL A 169 -2.11 23.95 -25.85
CA VAL A 169 -2.63 24.53 -27.10
C VAL A 169 -1.98 25.88 -27.38
N LEU A 170 -1.90 26.76 -26.38
CA LEU A 170 -1.24 28.06 -26.52
C LEU A 170 0.23 27.91 -26.92
N GLY A 171 0.97 27.00 -26.29
CA GLY A 171 2.38 26.73 -26.61
C GLY A 171 2.59 26.27 -28.04
N VAL A 172 1.76 25.34 -28.52
CA VAL A 172 1.81 24.84 -29.91
C VAL A 172 1.46 25.96 -30.90
N VAL A 173 0.40 26.74 -30.64
CA VAL A 173 -0.03 27.84 -31.52
C VAL A 173 1.03 28.95 -31.60
N VAL A 174 1.59 29.38 -30.46
CA VAL A 174 2.66 30.39 -30.43
C VAL A 174 3.88 29.92 -31.23
N SER A 175 4.24 28.65 -31.10
CA SER A 175 5.38 28.07 -31.82
C SER A 175 5.12 28.01 -33.33
N ALA A 176 3.92 27.60 -33.74
CA ALA A 176 3.50 27.60 -35.14
C ALA A 176 3.48 29.01 -35.75
N LEU A 177 3.01 30.01 -35.00
CA LEU A 177 3.01 31.42 -35.44
C LEU A 177 4.43 31.97 -35.63
N ILE A 178 5.34 31.70 -34.68
CA ILE A 178 6.73 32.13 -34.77
C ILE A 178 7.43 31.47 -35.96
N PHE A 179 7.16 30.18 -36.19
CA PHE A 179 7.67 29.46 -37.35
C PHE A 179 7.15 30.07 -38.66
N ALA A 180 5.85 30.34 -38.76
CA ALA A 180 5.23 30.93 -39.95
C ALA A 180 5.77 32.35 -40.22
N LEU A 181 5.93 33.17 -39.18
CA LEU A 181 6.51 34.51 -39.29
C LEU A 181 7.98 34.45 -39.72
N GLY A 182 8.78 33.57 -39.12
CA GLY A 182 10.18 33.36 -39.49
C GLY A 182 10.32 32.94 -40.96
N SER A 183 9.53 31.95 -41.38
CA SER A 183 9.48 31.46 -42.76
C SER A 183 9.08 32.56 -43.75
N GLY A 184 8.03 33.33 -43.44
CA GLY A 184 7.54 34.41 -44.30
C GLY A 184 8.52 35.57 -44.44
N VAL A 185 9.22 35.95 -43.35
CA VAL A 185 10.29 36.97 -43.42
C VAL A 185 11.42 36.51 -44.32
N THR A 186 11.85 35.26 -44.23
CA THR A 186 12.91 34.76 -45.11
C THR A 186 12.50 34.55 -46.54
N GLU A 187 11.24 34.21 -46.81
CA GLU A 187 10.73 34.17 -48.18
C GLU A 187 10.77 35.56 -48.83
N LEU A 188 10.41 36.61 -48.08
CA LEU A 188 10.53 37.99 -48.55
C LEU A 188 12.00 38.36 -48.84
N VAL A 189 12.93 37.99 -47.95
CA VAL A 189 14.36 38.25 -48.14
C VAL A 189 14.89 37.49 -49.37
N ALA A 190 14.59 36.20 -49.52
CA ALA A 190 15.07 35.42 -50.66
C ALA A 190 14.47 35.86 -51.99
N LYS A 191 13.21 36.31 -52.01
CA LYS A 191 12.56 36.72 -53.25
C LYS A 191 12.98 38.12 -53.71
N TRP A 192 13.20 39.04 -52.77
CA TRP A 192 13.37 40.46 -53.10
C TRP A 192 14.78 41.00 -52.83
N VAL A 193 15.47 40.48 -51.83
CA VAL A 193 16.78 41.00 -51.39
C VAL A 193 17.92 40.16 -51.96
N TRP A 194 17.77 38.84 -51.97
CA TRP A 194 18.82 37.91 -52.42
C TRP A 194 19.21 38.08 -53.90
N PRO A 195 18.26 38.19 -54.86
CA PRO A 195 18.61 38.31 -56.28
C PRO A 195 19.27 39.66 -56.61
N VAL A 196 19.12 40.65 -55.75
CA VAL A 196 19.75 41.98 -55.88
C VAL A 196 21.20 41.94 -55.37
N LEU A 197 21.50 41.08 -54.41
CA LEU A 197 22.82 40.99 -53.76
C LEU A 197 23.72 39.93 -54.40
N PHE A 198 23.15 38.87 -54.97
CA PHE A 198 23.91 37.74 -55.52
C PHE A 198 23.34 37.31 -56.87
N ASP A 199 24.11 37.48 -57.93
CA ASP A 199 23.81 36.91 -59.24
C ASP A 199 23.97 35.39 -59.16
N SER A 200 22.92 34.64 -59.51
CA SER A 200 22.93 33.21 -59.91
C SER A 200 22.66 32.07 -58.90
N VAL A 201 22.16 32.30 -57.68
CA VAL A 201 21.74 31.17 -56.81
C VAL A 201 20.22 31.12 -56.64
N GLU A 202 19.57 30.21 -57.38
CA GLU A 202 18.21 29.75 -57.04
C GLU A 202 18.29 28.88 -55.79
N PHE A 203 17.68 29.35 -54.69
CA PHE A 203 17.47 28.50 -53.52
C PHE A 203 16.17 27.73 -53.67
N ASP A 204 16.20 26.47 -53.25
CA ASP A 204 14.99 25.71 -52.97
C ASP A 204 14.16 26.47 -51.92
N ALA A 205 12.88 26.73 -52.21
CA ALA A 205 11.99 27.51 -51.35
C ALA A 205 11.90 26.92 -49.93
N LEU A 206 11.97 25.60 -49.81
CA LEU A 206 11.99 24.89 -48.53
C LEU A 206 13.26 25.20 -47.71
N PHE A 207 14.41 25.35 -48.39
CA PHE A 207 15.70 25.61 -47.77
C PHE A 207 15.75 27.01 -47.14
N VAL A 208 15.23 28.01 -47.86
CA VAL A 208 15.12 29.38 -47.38
C VAL A 208 14.23 29.46 -46.14
N GLN A 209 13.07 28.81 -46.20
CA GLN A 209 12.12 28.80 -45.08
C GLN A 209 12.72 28.15 -43.82
N LEU A 210 13.50 27.07 -44.00
CA LEU A 210 14.20 26.40 -42.91
C LEU A 210 15.22 27.32 -42.21
N ILE A 211 16.03 28.04 -42.99
CA ILE A 211 17.04 28.98 -42.49
C ILE A 211 16.38 30.10 -41.67
N GLY A 212 15.26 30.64 -42.14
CA GLY A 212 14.51 31.67 -41.45
C GLY A 212 13.86 31.25 -40.16
N ALA A 213 13.26 30.05 -40.18
CA ALA A 213 12.71 29.45 -38.98
C ALA A 213 13.80 29.25 -37.92
N ILE A 214 14.98 28.74 -38.29
CA ILE A 214 16.12 28.55 -37.39
C ILE A 214 16.61 29.87 -36.81
N PHE A 215 16.70 30.91 -37.64
CA PHE A 215 17.10 32.24 -37.18
C PHE A 215 16.10 32.80 -36.17
N ALA A 216 14.80 32.78 -36.49
CA ALA A 216 13.73 33.27 -35.62
C ALA A 216 13.67 32.50 -34.29
N LEU A 217 13.81 31.18 -34.35
CA LEU A 217 13.78 30.32 -33.16
C LEU A 217 15.08 30.43 -32.34
N GLY A 218 16.25 30.58 -32.97
CA GLY A 218 17.50 30.85 -32.27
C GLY A 218 17.50 32.22 -31.58
N LEU A 219 16.89 33.23 -32.20
CA LEU A 219 16.71 34.56 -31.63
C LEU A 219 15.77 34.51 -30.41
N THR A 220 14.62 33.85 -30.53
CA THR A 220 13.70 33.67 -29.39
C THR A 220 14.30 32.83 -28.27
N LEU A 221 15.07 31.79 -28.59
CA LEU A 221 15.79 30.96 -27.61
C LEU A 221 16.85 31.78 -26.84
N GLY A 222 17.69 32.54 -27.55
CA GLY A 222 18.70 33.36 -26.92
C GLY A 222 18.10 34.48 -26.06
N TRP A 223 16.93 35.00 -26.43
CA TRP A 223 16.18 35.91 -25.57
C TRP A 223 15.62 35.19 -24.33
N ALA A 224 15.04 33.99 -24.50
CA ALA A 224 14.45 33.22 -23.42
C ALA A 224 15.47 32.77 -22.36
N LEU A 225 16.67 32.38 -22.79
CA LEU A 225 17.77 31.92 -21.92
C LEU A 225 18.50 33.08 -21.24
N PHE A 226 18.86 34.13 -21.98
CA PHE A 226 19.77 35.17 -21.47
C PHE A 226 19.06 36.47 -21.08
N ARG A 227 17.77 36.62 -21.41
CA ARG A 227 16.97 37.85 -21.19
C ARG A 227 17.61 39.13 -21.74
N ARG A 228 18.53 38.99 -22.70
CA ARG A 228 19.31 40.09 -23.31
C ARG A 228 19.24 39.97 -24.82
N TRP A 229 18.82 41.05 -25.47
CA TRP A 229 18.70 41.10 -26.94
C TRP A 229 20.04 40.87 -27.65
N ARG A 230 21.15 41.37 -27.13
CA ARG A 230 22.48 41.13 -27.73
C ARG A 230 22.84 39.64 -27.78
N SER A 231 22.53 38.90 -26.72
CA SER A 231 22.72 37.46 -26.65
C SER A 231 21.72 36.71 -27.54
N ALA A 232 20.48 37.20 -27.65
CA ALA A 232 19.48 36.69 -28.57
C ALA A 232 19.93 36.72 -30.03
N TRP A 233 20.42 37.87 -30.49
CA TRP A 233 20.98 38.03 -31.83
C TRP A 233 22.20 37.15 -32.06
N ALA A 234 23.13 37.09 -31.10
CA ALA A 234 24.32 36.24 -31.22
C ALA A 234 23.97 34.75 -31.36
N VAL A 235 22.98 34.26 -30.60
CA VAL A 235 22.50 32.87 -30.68
C VAL A 235 21.77 32.61 -32.00
N GLY A 236 20.87 33.51 -32.42
CA GLY A 236 20.17 33.39 -33.70
C GLY A 236 21.13 33.32 -34.89
N ILE A 237 22.06 34.27 -34.99
CA ILE A 237 23.08 34.30 -36.05
C ILE A 237 23.98 33.06 -35.96
N GLY A 238 24.44 32.72 -34.76
CA GLY A 238 25.34 31.58 -34.55
C GLY A 238 24.72 30.25 -34.99
N LEU A 239 23.47 29.97 -34.62
CA LEU A 239 22.77 28.75 -35.01
C LEU A 239 22.49 28.69 -36.52
N THR A 240 22.14 29.82 -37.13
CA THR A 240 21.94 29.90 -38.58
C THR A 240 23.25 29.66 -39.35
N LEU A 241 24.35 30.28 -38.94
CA LEU A 241 25.67 30.06 -39.56
C LEU A 241 26.12 28.61 -39.40
N LEU A 242 25.94 28.05 -38.21
CA LEU A 242 26.26 26.64 -37.93
C LEU A 242 25.45 25.69 -38.83
N MET A 243 24.15 25.95 -39.00
CA MET A 243 23.29 25.16 -39.89
C MET A 243 23.75 25.25 -41.35
N LEU A 244 24.04 26.46 -41.83
CA LEU A 244 24.56 26.67 -43.19
C LEU A 244 25.86 25.89 -43.42
N LEU A 245 26.77 25.90 -42.44
CA LEU A 245 28.04 25.18 -42.49
C LEU A 245 27.82 23.66 -42.59
N PHE A 246 26.85 23.10 -41.86
CA PHE A 246 26.52 21.67 -41.97
C PHE A 246 25.90 21.33 -43.32
N LEU A 247 25.01 22.18 -43.84
CA LEU A 247 24.35 21.97 -45.13
C LEU A 247 25.36 22.04 -46.29
N GLU A 248 26.26 23.02 -46.27
CA GLU A 248 27.38 23.11 -47.21
C GLU A 248 28.36 21.95 -47.03
N GLY A 249 28.57 21.49 -45.80
CA GLY A 249 29.31 20.26 -45.51
C GLY A 249 28.69 19.04 -46.20
N VAL A 250 27.36 18.87 -46.19
CA VAL A 250 26.69 17.77 -46.91
C VAL A 250 27.03 17.84 -48.40
N THR A 251 26.89 19.01 -49.03
CA THR A 251 27.10 19.15 -50.47
C THR A 251 28.54 18.85 -50.84
N ILE A 252 29.52 19.42 -50.12
CA ILE A 252 30.96 19.19 -50.35
C ILE A 252 31.30 17.70 -50.17
N ILE A 253 30.82 17.05 -49.11
CA ILE A 253 31.12 15.63 -48.85
C ILE A 253 30.44 14.72 -49.88
N SER A 254 29.24 15.08 -50.34
CA SER A 254 28.54 14.32 -51.40
C SER A 254 29.25 14.34 -52.75
N LEU A 255 30.07 15.37 -53.00
CA LEU A 255 30.88 15.51 -54.21
C LEU A 255 32.17 14.68 -54.16
N TYR A 256 32.60 14.22 -52.98
CA TYR A 256 33.83 13.45 -52.81
C TYR A 256 33.65 11.96 -53.19
N LYS A 257 33.69 11.67 -54.50
CA LYS A 257 33.40 10.32 -55.05
C LYS A 257 34.58 9.34 -55.01
N GLU A 258 35.79 9.78 -54.67
CA GLU A 258 37.01 8.95 -54.70
C GLU A 258 37.01 7.84 -53.63
N ASN A 259 36.39 8.07 -52.48
CA ASN A 259 36.28 7.07 -51.41
C ASN A 259 34.81 6.79 -51.12
N LYS A 260 34.38 5.53 -51.22
CA LYS A 260 32.98 5.14 -50.98
C LYS A 260 32.49 5.41 -49.55
N TRP A 261 33.38 5.50 -48.57
CA TRP A 261 33.03 5.65 -47.15
C TRP A 261 32.89 7.11 -46.70
N ILE A 262 33.64 8.04 -47.30
CA ILE A 262 33.65 9.45 -46.91
C ILE A 262 32.27 10.10 -47.12
N PRO A 263 31.59 9.92 -48.27
CA PRO A 263 30.22 10.39 -48.46
C PRO A 263 29.24 9.77 -47.46
N ILE A 264 29.38 8.48 -47.13
CA ILE A 264 28.46 7.80 -46.21
C ILE A 264 28.57 8.39 -44.80
N VAL A 265 29.79 8.41 -44.25
CA VAL A 265 30.03 8.91 -42.89
C VAL A 265 29.79 10.41 -42.81
N GLY A 266 30.29 11.17 -43.78
CA GLY A 266 30.15 12.62 -43.79
C GLY A 266 28.71 13.09 -43.98
N THR A 267 27.93 12.42 -44.84
CA THR A 267 26.49 12.71 -44.94
C THR A 267 25.78 12.36 -43.64
N ALA A 268 26.10 11.22 -43.02
CA ALA A 268 25.50 10.84 -41.74
C ALA A 268 25.80 11.83 -40.61
N ILE A 269 27.03 12.34 -40.53
CA ILE A 269 27.42 13.38 -39.56
C ILE A 269 26.65 14.67 -39.82
N SER A 270 26.68 15.18 -41.05
CA SER A 270 26.10 16.47 -41.38
C SER A 270 24.57 16.44 -41.29
N VAL A 271 23.92 15.41 -41.83
CA VAL A 271 22.46 15.24 -41.72
C VAL A 271 22.05 14.99 -40.25
N GLY A 272 22.82 14.20 -39.50
CA GLY A 272 22.57 13.98 -38.07
C GLY A 272 22.68 15.28 -37.27
N ALA A 273 23.66 16.13 -37.58
CA ALA A 273 23.84 17.44 -36.96
C ALA A 273 22.69 18.40 -37.28
N VAL A 274 22.24 18.45 -38.54
CA VAL A 274 21.06 19.23 -38.99
C VAL A 274 19.82 18.85 -38.18
N HIS A 275 19.51 17.55 -38.08
CA HIS A 275 18.35 17.06 -37.31
C HIS A 275 18.49 17.37 -35.81
N SER A 276 19.71 17.23 -35.27
CA SER A 276 20.01 17.50 -33.86
C SER A 276 19.94 18.98 -33.48
N LEU A 277 20.09 19.90 -34.44
CA LEU A 277 19.93 21.34 -34.23
C LEU A 277 18.47 21.75 -34.38
N LEU A 278 17.80 21.25 -35.41
CA LEU A 278 16.42 21.60 -35.70
C LEU A 278 15.45 21.17 -34.60
N PHE A 279 15.67 19.98 -34.03
CA PHE A 279 14.79 19.41 -33.03
C PHE A 279 14.72 20.25 -31.73
N PRO A 280 15.83 20.59 -31.03
CA PRO A 280 15.79 21.46 -29.85
C PRO A 280 15.20 22.83 -30.18
N ILE A 281 15.49 23.38 -31.34
CA ILE A 281 15.06 24.73 -31.73
C ILE A 281 13.53 24.81 -31.81
N LEU A 282 12.87 23.85 -32.45
CA LEU A 282 11.40 23.78 -32.53
C LEU A 282 10.74 23.34 -31.23
N TRP A 283 11.43 22.52 -30.43
CA TRP A 283 10.88 21.94 -29.21
C TRP A 283 10.98 22.88 -27.98
N THR A 284 12.03 23.71 -27.90
CA THR A 284 12.37 24.46 -26.68
C THR A 284 11.41 25.59 -26.35
N LEU A 285 10.98 26.35 -27.34
CA LEU A 285 10.07 27.47 -27.12
C LEU A 285 8.72 27.01 -26.55
N PRO A 286 8.00 26.05 -27.18
CA PRO A 286 6.75 25.54 -26.62
C PRO A 286 6.96 24.95 -25.23
N TYR A 287 8.06 24.22 -25.02
CA TYR A 287 8.42 23.69 -23.71
C TYR A 287 8.56 24.79 -22.64
N LEU A 288 9.38 25.82 -22.88
CA LEU A 288 9.66 26.88 -21.90
C LEU A 288 8.44 27.75 -21.59
N VAL A 289 7.60 28.03 -22.60
CA VAL A 289 6.36 28.78 -22.41
C VAL A 289 5.38 27.98 -21.54
N VAL A 290 5.15 26.72 -21.89
CA VAL A 290 4.16 25.89 -21.20
C VAL A 290 4.65 25.45 -19.82
N LYS A 291 5.94 25.16 -19.64
CA LYS A 291 6.54 24.90 -18.32
C LYS A 291 6.28 26.05 -17.34
N ARG A 292 6.35 27.30 -17.80
CA ARG A 292 6.07 28.49 -16.96
C ARG A 292 4.58 28.67 -16.66
N LEU A 293 3.69 28.28 -17.57
CA LEU A 293 2.25 28.49 -17.43
C LEU A 293 1.53 27.37 -16.68
N ALA A 294 2.04 26.14 -16.79
CA ALA A 294 1.48 24.94 -16.17
C ALA A 294 2.56 24.18 -15.40
N ASN A 295 3.08 23.08 -15.97
CA ASN A 295 4.08 22.22 -15.33
C ASN A 295 5.05 21.65 -16.36
N THR A 296 6.09 20.97 -15.87
CA THR A 296 7.15 20.39 -16.69
C THR A 296 6.60 19.38 -17.70
N LEU A 297 5.69 18.49 -17.29
CA LEU A 297 5.09 17.47 -18.17
C LEU A 297 4.28 18.08 -19.32
N SER A 298 3.43 19.07 -19.04
CA SER A 298 2.68 19.82 -20.07
C SER A 298 3.65 20.49 -21.05
N GLY A 299 4.77 21.00 -20.54
CA GLY A 299 5.86 21.54 -21.35
C GLY A 299 6.43 20.51 -22.32
N VAL A 300 6.73 19.30 -21.85
CA VAL A 300 7.25 18.20 -22.68
C VAL A 300 6.23 17.83 -23.76
N ILE A 301 4.95 17.72 -23.41
CA ILE A 301 3.87 17.41 -24.37
C ILE A 301 3.80 18.51 -25.44
N ALA A 302 3.79 19.78 -25.05
CA ALA A 302 3.74 20.91 -25.99
C ALA A 302 4.95 20.93 -26.93
N GLY A 303 6.16 20.70 -26.40
CA GLY A 303 7.38 20.59 -27.19
C GLY A 303 7.32 19.46 -28.22
N THR A 304 6.80 18.30 -27.80
CA THR A 304 6.69 17.11 -28.64
C THR A 304 5.63 17.30 -29.74
N LEU A 305 4.48 17.84 -29.40
CA LEU A 305 3.43 18.13 -30.38
C LEU A 305 3.88 19.18 -31.40
N SER A 306 4.66 20.18 -30.99
CA SER A 306 5.16 21.19 -31.93
C SER A 306 6.22 20.63 -32.89
N SER A 307 7.27 19.98 -32.37
CA SER A 307 8.37 19.45 -33.20
C SER A 307 7.99 18.18 -33.96
N GLY A 308 7.35 17.22 -33.30
CA GLY A 308 6.82 16.00 -33.90
C GLY A 308 5.67 16.29 -34.87
N GLY A 309 4.83 17.27 -34.57
CA GLY A 309 3.79 17.75 -35.50
C GLY A 309 4.38 18.38 -36.75
N PHE A 310 5.48 19.13 -36.64
CA PHE A 310 6.18 19.68 -37.81
C PHE A 310 6.74 18.57 -38.71
N TYR A 311 7.47 17.60 -38.12
CA TYR A 311 8.02 16.47 -38.90
C TYR A 311 6.90 15.58 -39.48
N GLY A 312 5.82 15.36 -38.72
CA GLY A 312 4.62 14.67 -39.21
C GLY A 312 3.96 15.41 -40.38
N ALA A 313 3.82 16.73 -40.30
CA ALA A 313 3.29 17.55 -41.39
C ALA A 313 4.18 17.51 -42.63
N PHE A 314 5.51 17.48 -42.45
CA PHE A 314 6.46 17.29 -43.56
C PHE A 314 6.28 15.93 -44.26
N LEU A 315 6.09 14.84 -43.49
CA LEU A 315 5.80 13.51 -44.07
C LEU A 315 4.45 13.45 -44.78
N ILE A 316 3.45 14.21 -44.31
CA ILE A 316 2.15 14.33 -44.98
C ILE A 316 2.28 15.14 -46.28
N TYR A 317 3.00 16.27 -46.23
CA TYR A 317 3.20 17.17 -47.38
C TYR A 317 3.97 16.51 -48.51
N THR A 318 4.97 15.67 -48.18
CA THR A 318 5.74 14.90 -49.16
C THR A 318 4.98 13.67 -49.69
N GLU A 319 3.69 13.52 -49.33
CA GLU A 319 2.82 12.38 -49.66
C GLU A 319 3.41 11.01 -49.31
N ALA A 320 4.37 10.98 -48.38
CA ALA A 320 5.04 9.74 -47.98
C ALA A 320 4.08 8.79 -47.25
N TYR A 321 3.14 9.34 -46.46
CA TYR A 321 2.13 8.58 -45.71
C TYR A 321 0.82 9.36 -45.54
N PRO A 322 -0.34 8.67 -45.44
CA PRO A 322 -1.61 9.33 -45.18
C PRO A 322 -1.67 9.90 -43.75
N ALA A 323 -2.29 11.07 -43.60
CA ALA A 323 -2.51 11.71 -42.30
C ALA A 323 -3.29 10.81 -41.32
N ALA A 324 -4.22 10.00 -41.84
CA ALA A 324 -5.00 9.04 -41.07
C ALA A 324 -4.14 7.93 -40.42
N LEU A 325 -2.91 7.72 -40.87
CA LEU A 325 -1.95 6.79 -40.26
C LEU A 325 -1.00 7.52 -39.29
N ILE A 326 -0.41 8.63 -39.74
CA ILE A 326 0.61 9.36 -38.95
C ILE A 326 0.07 9.88 -37.63
N ILE A 327 -1.09 10.55 -37.66
CA ILE A 327 -1.66 11.23 -36.48
C ILE A 327 -1.98 10.25 -35.35
N PRO A 328 -2.78 9.18 -35.56
CA PRO A 328 -3.11 8.27 -34.47
C PRO A 328 -1.88 7.50 -33.96
N LEU A 329 -0.97 7.07 -34.84
CA LEU A 329 0.24 6.38 -34.40
C LEU A 329 1.15 7.30 -33.58
N SER A 330 1.25 8.59 -33.93
CA SER A 330 2.02 9.58 -33.16
C SER A 330 1.43 9.77 -31.75
N VAL A 331 0.10 9.84 -31.64
CA VAL A 331 -0.58 9.92 -30.34
C VAL A 331 -0.36 8.66 -29.51
N ILE A 332 -0.51 7.47 -30.13
CA ILE A 332 -0.25 6.18 -29.46
C ILE A 332 1.19 6.10 -28.98
N SER A 333 2.15 6.49 -29.82
CA SER A 333 3.58 6.50 -29.49
C SER A 333 3.88 7.41 -28.29
N LEU A 334 3.29 8.60 -28.27
CA LEU A 334 3.43 9.54 -27.15
C LEU A 334 2.85 8.95 -25.86
N LEU A 335 1.66 8.37 -25.93
CA LEU A 335 1.01 7.73 -24.77
C LEU A 335 1.81 6.55 -24.26
N LEU A 336 2.34 5.70 -25.14
CA LEU A 336 3.22 4.59 -24.77
C LEU A 336 4.49 5.08 -24.08
N GLY A 337 5.09 6.16 -24.56
CA GLY A 337 6.24 6.79 -23.91
C GLY A 337 5.89 7.32 -22.52
N LEU A 338 4.84 8.13 -22.41
CA LEU A 338 4.41 8.76 -21.15
C LEU A 338 3.96 7.75 -20.09
N THR A 339 3.43 6.60 -20.50
CA THR A 339 2.94 5.54 -19.59
C THR A 339 3.92 4.39 -19.40
N ILE A 340 5.20 4.57 -19.80
CA ILE A 340 6.25 3.53 -19.71
C ILE A 340 6.35 2.92 -18.31
N ASN A 341 6.24 3.72 -17.26
CA ASN A 341 6.32 3.25 -15.88
C ASN A 341 5.13 2.37 -15.47
N SER A 342 4.01 2.45 -16.18
CA SER A 342 2.81 1.67 -15.90
C SER A 342 2.78 0.33 -16.64
N TRP A 343 3.16 0.29 -17.92
CA TRP A 343 3.12 -0.95 -18.71
C TRP A 343 4.44 -1.75 -18.66
N ARG A 344 5.58 -1.11 -18.39
CA ARG A 344 6.87 -1.82 -18.29
C ARG A 344 6.85 -2.91 -17.22
N PRO A 345 6.36 -2.67 -15.98
CA PRO A 345 6.32 -3.72 -14.97
C PRO A 345 5.48 -4.92 -15.42
N LEU A 346 4.38 -4.68 -16.15
CA LEU A 346 3.54 -5.74 -16.72
C LEU A 346 4.27 -6.56 -17.79
N LEU A 347 4.98 -5.90 -18.71
CA LEU A 347 5.71 -6.57 -19.78
C LEU A 347 6.85 -7.45 -19.25
N PHE A 348 7.59 -6.96 -18.24
CA PHE A 348 8.74 -7.66 -17.69
C PHE A 348 8.40 -8.58 -16.51
N TYR A 349 7.17 -8.57 -16.01
CA TYR A 349 6.73 -9.40 -14.89
C TYR A 349 7.09 -10.89 -14.99
N PRO A 350 6.85 -11.61 -16.11
CA PRO A 350 7.19 -13.03 -16.18
C PRO A 350 8.70 -13.30 -16.04
N PHE A 351 9.54 -12.40 -16.58
CA PHE A 351 11.00 -12.51 -16.46
C PHE A 351 11.48 -12.19 -15.05
N VAL A 352 10.84 -11.20 -14.40
CA VAL A 352 11.12 -10.86 -13.00
C VAL A 352 10.74 -12.02 -12.07
N MET A 353 9.61 -12.68 -12.30
CA MET A 353 9.19 -13.86 -11.55
C MET A 353 10.13 -15.05 -11.74
N ALA A 354 10.57 -15.32 -12.98
CA ALA A 354 11.57 -16.35 -13.24
C ALA A 354 12.89 -16.04 -12.49
N TRP A 355 13.33 -14.77 -12.49
CA TRP A 355 14.49 -14.34 -11.73
C TRP A 355 14.32 -14.52 -10.21
N HIS A 356 13.15 -14.21 -9.65
CA HIS A 356 12.88 -14.38 -8.22
C HIS A 356 12.87 -15.84 -7.80
N GLN A 357 12.38 -16.75 -8.64
CA GLN A 357 12.50 -18.19 -8.37
C GLN A 357 13.95 -18.65 -8.32
N VAL A 358 14.80 -18.14 -9.21
CA VAL A 358 16.25 -18.41 -9.15
C VAL A 358 16.84 -17.87 -7.86
N LEU A 359 16.50 -16.64 -7.47
CA LEU A 359 16.99 -16.05 -6.21
C LEU A 359 16.57 -16.87 -4.97
N LEU A 360 15.32 -17.35 -4.92
CA LEU A 360 14.83 -18.22 -3.85
C LEU A 360 15.58 -19.55 -3.81
N GLY A 361 15.74 -20.22 -4.96
CA GLY A 361 16.45 -21.50 -5.01
C GLY A 361 17.93 -21.41 -4.65
N VAL A 362 18.58 -20.29 -4.97
CA VAL A 362 19.97 -20.05 -4.55
C VAL A 362 20.02 -19.63 -3.08
N ALA A 363 19.02 -18.89 -2.58
CA ALA A 363 18.92 -18.57 -1.16
C ALA A 363 18.90 -19.84 -0.29
N ASP A 364 18.19 -20.90 -0.69
CA ASP A 364 18.14 -22.18 0.03
C ASP A 364 19.52 -22.85 0.22
N GLN A 365 20.48 -22.59 -0.68
CA GLN A 365 21.80 -23.25 -0.66
C GLN A 365 22.84 -22.57 0.24
N GLY A 366 22.45 -21.51 0.97
CA GLY A 366 23.31 -20.76 1.88
C GLY A 366 23.98 -19.59 1.15
N MET A 367 23.52 -18.36 1.41
CA MET A 367 23.93 -17.20 0.61
C MET A 367 24.05 -15.86 1.34
N ASP A 368 24.95 -15.05 0.78
CA ASP A 368 25.34 -13.68 1.14
C ASP A 368 24.20 -12.64 1.05
N ALA A 369 24.18 -11.74 2.04
CA ALA A 369 23.40 -10.49 2.11
C ALA A 369 23.28 -9.68 0.79
N ARG A 370 24.29 -9.78 -0.09
CA ARG A 370 24.38 -8.97 -1.32
C ARG A 370 23.27 -9.26 -2.33
N LEU A 371 22.68 -10.45 -2.33
CA LEU A 371 21.59 -10.80 -3.26
C LEU A 371 20.25 -10.18 -2.91
N LEU A 372 20.07 -9.66 -1.69
CA LEU A 372 18.86 -8.94 -1.31
C LEU A 372 18.62 -7.76 -2.26
N ARG A 373 19.71 -7.07 -2.62
CA ARG A 373 19.71 -5.94 -3.55
C ARG A 373 19.38 -6.33 -4.99
N CYS A 374 19.42 -7.62 -5.34
CA CYS A 374 19.09 -8.14 -6.66
C CYS A 374 17.60 -8.49 -6.80
N HIS A 375 16.84 -8.51 -5.70
CA HIS A 375 15.40 -8.73 -5.74
C HIS A 375 14.67 -7.45 -6.18
N ALA A 376 13.69 -7.57 -7.08
CA ALA A 376 13.05 -6.42 -7.74
C ALA A 376 12.33 -5.48 -6.76
N ALA A 377 11.89 -6.02 -5.63
CA ALA A 377 11.32 -5.22 -4.54
C ALA A 377 12.26 -4.12 -4.01
N PHE A 378 13.59 -4.27 -4.17
CA PHE A 378 14.57 -3.29 -3.69
C PHE A 378 15.17 -2.42 -4.81
N TRP A 379 14.87 -2.73 -6.08
CA TRP A 379 15.41 -1.97 -7.22
C TRP A 379 14.40 -1.45 -8.23
N ASP A 380 13.13 -1.86 -8.20
CA ASP A 380 12.08 -1.32 -9.07
C ASP A 380 10.98 -0.67 -8.23
N GLU A 381 11.06 0.65 -8.10
CA GLU A 381 10.08 1.46 -7.34
C GLU A 381 8.68 1.48 -8.00
N TYR A 382 8.60 1.17 -9.29
CA TYR A 382 7.34 1.16 -10.03
C TYR A 382 6.63 -0.20 -10.01
N GLN A 383 7.21 -1.20 -9.36
CA GLN A 383 6.63 -2.54 -9.34
C GLN A 383 5.45 -2.62 -8.37
N SER A 384 4.26 -2.32 -8.90
CA SER A 384 2.99 -2.41 -8.18
C SER A 384 2.37 -3.81 -8.21
N LEU A 385 2.79 -4.68 -9.15
CA LEU A 385 2.31 -6.05 -9.22
C LEU A 385 2.85 -6.85 -8.04
N ARG A 386 2.02 -7.70 -7.45
CA ARG A 386 2.41 -8.51 -6.30
C ARG A 386 3.57 -9.43 -6.68
N LEU A 387 4.66 -9.37 -5.91
CA LEU A 387 5.82 -10.22 -6.08
C LEU A 387 5.66 -11.47 -5.21
N PHE A 388 5.02 -12.52 -5.76
CA PHE A 388 4.79 -13.76 -5.02
C PHE A 388 6.11 -14.44 -4.62
N GLY A 389 6.19 -14.95 -3.39
CA GLY A 389 7.40 -15.57 -2.84
C GLY A 389 8.36 -14.59 -2.17
N LEU A 390 8.10 -13.28 -2.25
CA LEU A 390 8.86 -12.26 -1.50
C LEU A 390 8.73 -12.48 0.02
N GLU A 391 7.56 -12.89 0.49
CA GLU A 391 7.31 -13.21 1.90
C GLU A 391 8.23 -14.32 2.41
N ALA A 392 8.39 -15.40 1.64
CA ALA A 392 9.28 -16.51 1.98
C ALA A 392 10.74 -16.07 1.97
N TYR A 393 11.12 -15.24 0.98
CA TYR A 393 12.46 -14.69 0.88
C TYR A 393 12.82 -13.80 2.10
N LEU A 394 11.90 -12.93 2.53
CA LEU A 394 12.09 -12.06 3.71
C LEU A 394 12.27 -12.88 5.00
N VAL A 395 11.46 -13.94 5.18
CA VAL A 395 11.59 -14.85 6.33
C VAL A 395 12.96 -15.52 6.36
N GLN A 396 13.44 -16.03 5.21
CA GLN A 396 14.76 -16.67 5.13
C GLN A 396 15.91 -15.70 5.44
N VAL A 397 15.81 -14.46 4.97
CA VAL A 397 16.81 -13.42 5.25
C VAL A 397 16.84 -13.12 6.74
N TYR A 398 15.67 -12.95 7.37
CA TYR A 398 15.56 -12.69 8.80
C TYR A 398 16.15 -13.81 9.66
N GLU A 399 15.90 -15.08 9.30
CA GLU A 399 16.44 -16.23 10.04
C GLU A 399 17.97 -16.33 10.00
N ARG A 400 18.60 -15.77 8.95
CA ARG A 400 20.07 -15.76 8.83
C ARG A 400 20.70 -14.54 9.45
N ASN A 401 20.10 -13.36 9.24
CA ASN A 401 20.58 -12.08 9.74
C ASN A 401 19.39 -11.24 10.21
N PRO A 402 19.05 -11.29 11.51
CA PRO A 402 17.89 -10.59 12.06
C PRO A 402 17.92 -9.08 11.78
N ASP A 403 19.07 -8.44 11.92
CA ASP A 403 19.21 -6.99 11.73
C ASP A 403 18.91 -6.57 10.28
N GLU A 404 19.42 -7.33 9.32
CA GLU A 404 19.20 -7.07 7.89
C GLU A 404 17.78 -7.43 7.45
N GLY A 405 17.22 -8.52 8.00
CA GLY A 405 15.83 -8.92 7.77
C GLY A 405 14.84 -7.89 8.30
N GLU A 406 15.07 -7.35 9.49
CA GLU A 406 14.23 -6.31 10.09
C GLU A 406 14.28 -5.01 9.26
N ALA A 407 15.46 -4.57 8.85
CA ALA A 407 15.61 -3.42 7.96
C ALA A 407 14.93 -3.64 6.59
N ALA A 408 14.99 -4.86 6.05
CA ALA A 408 14.32 -5.22 4.80
C ALA A 408 12.79 -5.20 4.95
N ILE A 409 12.25 -5.75 6.05
CA ILE A 409 10.81 -5.75 6.33
C ILE A 409 10.30 -4.32 6.54
N ASP A 410 11.00 -3.48 7.30
CA ASP A 410 10.62 -2.07 7.49
C ASP A 410 10.68 -1.27 6.19
N TYR A 411 11.68 -1.50 5.34
CA TYR A 411 11.74 -0.87 4.01
C TYR A 411 10.54 -1.29 3.13
N ILE A 412 10.22 -2.59 3.10
CA ILE A 412 9.14 -3.11 2.26
C ILE A 412 7.74 -2.74 2.81
N SER A 413 7.58 -2.58 4.13
CA SER A 413 6.32 -2.17 4.76
C SER A 413 5.82 -0.82 4.24
N ARG A 414 6.74 0.08 3.85
CA ARG A 414 6.46 1.41 3.30
C ARG A 414 6.27 1.42 1.78
N SER A 415 6.47 0.28 1.12
CA SER A 415 6.39 0.13 -0.33
C SER A 415 5.02 -0.39 -0.81
N ALA A 416 4.82 -0.44 -2.13
CA ALA A 416 3.66 -1.11 -2.73
C ALA A 416 3.57 -2.62 -2.38
N GLN A 417 4.67 -3.22 -1.91
CA GLN A 417 4.76 -4.63 -1.51
C GLN A 417 4.55 -4.84 0.00
N SER A 418 3.92 -3.89 0.70
CA SER A 418 3.66 -3.97 2.14
C SER A 418 2.91 -5.25 2.56
N TRP A 419 2.11 -5.83 1.66
CA TRP A 419 1.46 -7.12 1.89
C TRP A 419 2.46 -8.26 2.18
N ALA A 420 3.62 -8.26 1.52
CA ALA A 420 4.64 -9.30 1.67
C ALA A 420 5.41 -9.12 2.98
N ALA A 421 5.68 -7.87 3.39
CA ALA A 421 6.24 -7.56 4.71
C ALA A 421 5.30 -8.03 5.83
N LYS A 422 4.00 -7.76 5.70
CA LYS A 422 2.98 -8.21 6.67
C LYS A 422 2.89 -9.74 6.72
N ALA A 423 2.89 -10.41 5.56
CA ALA A 423 2.87 -11.87 5.50
C ALA A 423 4.13 -12.51 6.10
N ALA A 424 5.32 -11.94 5.82
CA ALA A 424 6.57 -12.38 6.42
C ALA A 424 6.57 -12.21 7.94
N GLN A 425 6.07 -11.07 8.45
CA GLN A 425 5.95 -10.82 9.89
C GLN A 425 5.03 -11.83 10.57
N ILE A 426 3.87 -12.13 9.98
CA ILE A 426 2.94 -13.15 10.50
C ILE A 426 3.62 -14.53 10.57
N GLU A 427 4.38 -14.91 9.53
CA GLU A 427 5.09 -16.19 9.50
C GLU A 427 6.24 -16.23 10.52
N LEU A 428 6.97 -15.13 10.71
CA LEU A 428 8.00 -15.04 11.75
C LEU A 428 7.42 -15.17 13.15
N ASP A 429 6.31 -14.48 13.43
CA ASP A 429 5.63 -14.59 14.73
C ASP A 429 5.03 -15.98 14.93
N ALA A 430 4.47 -16.62 13.90
CA ALA A 430 4.03 -18.01 13.96
C ALA A 430 5.18 -18.96 14.32
N ARG A 431 6.36 -18.81 13.69
CA ARG A 431 7.56 -19.61 14.02
C ARG A 431 8.06 -19.36 15.44
N ARG A 432 7.95 -18.13 15.96
CA ARG A 432 8.32 -17.83 17.35
C ARG A 432 7.41 -18.55 18.33
N LEU A 433 6.09 -18.51 18.11
CA LEU A 433 5.11 -19.23 18.93
C LEU A 433 5.32 -20.75 18.89
N GLU A 434 5.71 -21.29 17.74
CA GLU A 434 6.01 -22.71 17.53
C GLU A 434 7.28 -23.17 18.28
N ARG A 435 8.25 -22.26 18.51
CA ARG A 435 9.49 -22.54 19.27
C ARG A 435 9.29 -22.54 20.79
N CYS A 436 8.10 -22.20 21.30
CA CYS A 436 7.81 -22.27 22.73
C CYS A 436 7.65 -23.73 23.17
N GLU A 437 8.65 -24.28 23.85
CA GLU A 437 8.64 -25.68 24.33
C GLU A 437 8.29 -25.78 25.82
N THR A 438 8.52 -24.71 26.60
CA THR A 438 8.27 -24.66 28.05
C THR A 438 7.22 -23.62 28.43
N VAL A 439 6.70 -23.68 29.66
CA VAL A 439 5.71 -22.71 30.17
C VAL A 439 6.36 -21.33 30.35
N GLU A 440 7.64 -21.30 30.68
CA GLU A 440 8.46 -20.09 30.76
C GLU A 440 8.63 -19.44 29.38
N ASP A 441 8.85 -20.22 28.33
CA ASP A 441 8.92 -19.70 26.95
C ASP A 441 7.59 -19.07 26.53
N ILE A 442 6.47 -19.73 26.88
CA ILE A 442 5.12 -19.23 26.63
C ILE A 442 4.90 -17.92 27.39
N ALA A 443 5.37 -17.78 28.62
CA ALA A 443 5.24 -16.55 29.41
C ALA A 443 6.09 -15.39 28.87
N GLN A 444 7.26 -15.67 28.28
CA GLN A 444 8.18 -14.63 27.80
C GLN A 444 7.85 -14.11 26.40
N VAL A 445 7.15 -14.90 25.58
CA VAL A 445 6.91 -14.55 24.16
C VAL A 445 6.09 -13.26 23.98
N GLN A 446 5.32 -12.83 25.00
CA GLN A 446 4.55 -11.58 25.00
C GLN A 446 5.36 -10.33 24.62
N HIS A 447 6.66 -10.31 24.94
CA HIS A 447 7.53 -9.16 24.68
C HIS A 447 8.05 -9.12 23.24
N GLN A 448 7.83 -10.18 22.47
CA GLN A 448 8.41 -10.37 21.13
C GLN A 448 7.37 -10.36 20.01
N ILE A 449 6.08 -10.52 20.32
CA ILE A 449 5.00 -10.50 19.32
C ILE A 449 4.72 -9.05 18.89
N VAL A 450 4.97 -8.74 17.63
CA VAL A 450 4.69 -7.40 17.06
C VAL A 450 3.28 -7.40 16.47
N ALA A 451 2.27 -7.06 17.27
CA ALA A 451 0.87 -7.00 16.82
C ALA A 451 0.50 -5.75 15.98
N GLY A 452 1.50 -4.98 15.52
CA GLY A 452 1.31 -3.68 14.85
C GLY A 452 1.04 -3.80 13.35
N GLU A 453 -0.07 -3.21 12.89
CA GLU A 453 -0.49 -3.02 11.48
C GLU A 453 -0.65 -4.27 10.57
N LEU A 454 -0.82 -5.45 11.16
CA LEU A 454 -1.05 -6.71 10.42
C LEU A 454 -2.49 -6.82 9.87
N LEU A 455 -2.70 -7.70 8.88
CA LEU A 455 -4.02 -8.03 8.32
C LEU A 455 -5.04 -8.30 9.45
N GLU A 456 -6.25 -7.73 9.35
CA GLU A 456 -7.22 -7.67 10.46
C GLU A 456 -7.43 -9.03 11.16
N GLU A 457 -7.56 -10.13 10.41
CA GLU A 457 -7.79 -11.47 10.97
C GLU A 457 -6.54 -12.09 11.62
N ALA A 458 -5.36 -12.01 10.99
CA ALA A 458 -4.14 -12.54 11.61
C ALA A 458 -3.73 -11.74 12.86
N SER A 459 -4.03 -10.43 12.87
CA SER A 459 -3.77 -9.56 14.01
C SER A 459 -4.60 -9.93 15.23
N SER A 460 -5.85 -10.37 15.05
CA SER A 460 -6.71 -10.78 16.18
C SER A 460 -6.20 -12.08 16.79
N LEU A 461 -5.79 -13.05 15.96
CA LEU A 461 -5.18 -14.29 16.42
C LEU A 461 -3.90 -14.04 17.23
N LEU A 462 -2.99 -13.22 16.71
CA LEU A 462 -1.74 -12.89 17.41
C LEU A 462 -1.98 -12.12 18.72
N ARG A 463 -3.00 -11.26 18.78
CA ARG A 463 -3.42 -10.62 20.03
C ARG A 463 -3.95 -11.63 21.05
N SER A 464 -4.74 -12.61 20.62
CA SER A 464 -5.19 -13.70 21.50
C SER A 464 -4.01 -14.48 22.07
N PHE A 465 -3.03 -14.86 21.24
CA PHE A 465 -1.79 -15.50 21.73
C PHE A 465 -1.03 -14.62 22.72
N ASN A 466 -0.94 -13.31 22.47
CA ASN A 466 -0.30 -12.37 23.40
C ASN A 466 -1.04 -12.29 24.74
N HIS A 467 -2.37 -12.29 24.73
CA HIS A 467 -3.18 -12.33 25.97
C HIS A 467 -2.98 -13.63 26.73
N TYR A 468 -2.97 -14.79 26.05
CA TYR A 468 -2.69 -16.06 26.73
C TYR A 468 -1.27 -16.12 27.30
N SER A 469 -0.28 -15.55 26.60
CA SER A 469 1.09 -15.41 27.12
C SER A 469 1.13 -14.56 28.39
N GLN A 470 0.41 -13.43 28.43
CA GLN A 470 0.26 -12.57 29.61
C GLN A 470 -0.41 -13.29 30.79
N ASP A 471 -1.46 -14.05 30.54
CA ASP A 471 -2.16 -14.79 31.59
C ASP A 471 -1.28 -15.91 32.15
N VAL A 472 -0.49 -16.59 31.31
CA VAL A 472 0.50 -17.57 31.76
C VAL A 472 1.60 -16.90 32.59
N ALA A 473 2.12 -15.75 32.17
CA ALA A 473 3.11 -15.00 32.93
C ALA A 473 2.56 -14.61 34.31
N THR A 474 1.33 -14.09 34.37
CA THR A 474 0.64 -13.76 35.63
C THR A 474 0.43 -15.00 36.50
N ALA A 475 0.10 -16.14 35.90
CA ALA A 475 -0.08 -17.39 36.62
C ALA A 475 1.23 -17.89 37.26
N LEU A 476 2.38 -17.66 36.61
CA LEU A 476 3.70 -18.03 37.14
C LEU A 476 4.17 -17.10 38.27
N GLU A 477 3.63 -15.87 38.39
CA GLU A 477 4.00 -14.93 39.46
C GLU A 477 3.44 -15.33 40.84
N TYR A 478 2.39 -16.17 40.90
CA TYR A 478 1.84 -16.63 42.18
C TYR A 478 2.87 -17.46 42.96
N THR A 479 3.07 -17.14 44.24
CA THR A 479 4.03 -17.87 45.10
C THR A 479 3.54 -19.26 45.51
N GLU A 480 2.22 -19.47 45.61
CA GLU A 480 1.63 -20.74 46.04
C GLU A 480 1.23 -21.60 44.84
N THR A 481 1.67 -22.87 44.85
CA THR A 481 1.44 -23.88 43.80
C THR A 481 -0.05 -24.07 43.49
N TYR A 482 -0.91 -23.95 44.50
CA TYR A 482 -2.38 -24.02 44.33
C TYR A 482 -2.92 -22.91 43.41
N TYR A 483 -2.58 -21.64 43.67
CA TYR A 483 -3.05 -20.52 42.85
C TYR A 483 -2.45 -20.53 41.45
N GLN A 484 -1.19 -20.96 41.31
CA GLN A 484 -0.58 -21.20 40.00
C GLN A 484 -1.41 -22.22 39.19
N ARG A 485 -1.77 -23.37 39.79
CA ARG A 485 -2.57 -24.40 39.14
C ARG A 485 -3.97 -23.90 38.75
N LEU A 486 -4.62 -23.13 39.63
CA LEU A 486 -5.95 -22.59 39.38
C LEU A 486 -5.93 -21.60 38.20
N ALA A 487 -5.00 -20.65 38.19
CA ALA A 487 -4.87 -19.67 37.11
C ALA A 487 -4.55 -20.35 35.76
N LEU A 488 -3.64 -21.32 35.75
CA LEU A 488 -3.31 -22.07 34.53
C LEU A 488 -4.46 -22.94 34.00
N ARG A 489 -5.38 -23.40 34.88
CA ARG A 489 -6.59 -24.10 34.46
C ARG A 489 -7.49 -23.19 33.64
N ASP A 490 -7.69 -21.96 34.11
CA ASP A 490 -8.56 -20.98 33.43
C ASP A 490 -7.97 -20.61 32.05
N VAL A 491 -6.64 -20.45 31.95
CA VAL A 491 -5.95 -20.25 30.66
C VAL A 491 -6.12 -21.45 29.72
N LYS A 492 -6.01 -22.68 30.24
CA LYS A 492 -6.22 -23.91 29.44
C LYS A 492 -7.64 -23.97 28.87
N GLU A 493 -8.66 -23.65 29.67
CA GLU A 493 -10.06 -23.60 29.22
C GLU A 493 -10.28 -22.53 28.15
N ALA A 494 -9.65 -21.36 28.30
CA ALA A 494 -9.69 -20.30 27.32
C ALA A 494 -9.01 -20.70 25.99
N LEU A 495 -7.84 -21.34 26.05
CA LEU A 495 -7.16 -21.91 24.88
C LEU A 495 -7.97 -23.01 24.20
N GLU A 496 -8.74 -23.81 24.95
CA GLU A 496 -9.65 -24.81 24.38
C GLU A 496 -10.81 -24.18 23.61
N LYS A 497 -11.36 -23.09 24.14
CA LYS A 497 -12.37 -22.30 23.43
C LYS A 497 -11.76 -21.70 22.16
N PHE A 498 -10.58 -21.10 22.26
CA PHE A 498 -9.86 -20.51 21.13
C PHE A 498 -9.52 -21.53 20.03
N PHE A 499 -9.13 -22.75 20.40
CA PHE A 499 -8.89 -23.84 19.44
C PHE A 499 -10.14 -24.13 18.59
N ARG A 500 -11.33 -24.13 19.21
CA ARG A 500 -12.60 -24.33 18.49
C ARG A 500 -12.93 -23.14 17.58
N GLU A 501 -12.62 -21.92 18.01
CA GLU A 501 -12.83 -20.69 17.23
C GLU A 501 -11.89 -20.60 16.02
N ILE A 502 -10.60 -20.95 16.18
CA ILE A 502 -9.62 -20.92 15.07
C ILE A 502 -10.02 -21.83 13.93
N THR A 503 -10.68 -22.97 14.21
CA THR A 503 -11.07 -23.96 13.19
C THR A 503 -12.01 -23.38 12.12
N GLN A 504 -12.58 -22.19 12.36
CA GLN A 504 -13.47 -21.48 11.43
C GLN A 504 -12.74 -20.38 10.61
N THR A 505 -11.42 -20.22 10.76
CA THR A 505 -10.64 -19.13 10.14
C THR A 505 -9.78 -19.61 8.96
N ALA A 506 -9.43 -18.69 8.05
CA ALA A 506 -8.58 -18.99 6.89
C ALA A 506 -7.16 -19.45 7.29
N HIS A 507 -6.68 -19.10 8.48
CA HIS A 507 -5.33 -19.42 8.98
C HIS A 507 -5.26 -20.70 9.83
N THR A 508 -6.33 -21.51 9.85
CA THR A 508 -6.43 -22.75 10.65
C THR A 508 -5.19 -23.65 10.49
N VAL A 509 -4.78 -23.92 9.25
CA VAL A 509 -3.71 -24.87 8.95
C VAL A 509 -2.37 -24.48 9.59
N ARG A 510 -2.08 -23.18 9.71
CA ARG A 510 -0.79 -22.70 10.25
C ARG A 510 -0.76 -22.61 11.78
N PHE A 511 -1.84 -22.13 12.41
CA PHE A 511 -1.87 -21.86 13.86
C PHE A 511 -2.45 -22.99 14.70
N GLN A 512 -3.21 -23.93 14.12
CA GLN A 512 -3.76 -25.07 14.85
C GLN A 512 -2.67 -25.95 15.52
N PRO A 513 -1.55 -26.28 14.86
CA PRO A 513 -0.47 -27.04 15.49
C PRO A 513 0.11 -26.31 16.71
N ILE A 514 0.29 -24.99 16.61
CA ILE A 514 0.84 -24.14 17.67
C ILE A 514 -0.04 -24.16 18.91
N VAL A 515 -1.37 -23.95 18.75
CA VAL A 515 -2.31 -24.03 19.89
C VAL A 515 -2.29 -25.42 20.51
N SER A 516 -2.20 -26.48 19.69
CA SER A 516 -2.15 -27.85 20.20
C SER A 516 -0.88 -28.12 21.04
N GLN A 517 0.27 -27.59 20.62
CA GLN A 517 1.53 -27.68 21.34
C GLN A 517 1.44 -26.91 22.67
N TRP A 518 0.97 -25.66 22.67
CA TRP A 518 0.81 -24.87 23.90
C TRP A 518 -0.12 -25.56 24.92
N ARG A 519 -1.21 -26.17 24.44
CA ARG A 519 -2.10 -26.97 25.30
C ARG A 519 -1.39 -28.18 25.92
N GLN A 520 -0.55 -28.88 25.15
CA GLN A 520 0.22 -30.02 25.66
C GLN A 520 1.25 -29.57 26.71
N VAL A 521 1.96 -28.47 26.47
CA VAL A 521 2.94 -27.89 27.39
C VAL A 521 2.26 -27.49 28.71
N LEU A 522 1.15 -26.74 28.64
CA LEU A 522 0.39 -26.33 29.84
C LEU A 522 -0.22 -27.52 30.58
N GLU A 523 -0.69 -28.55 29.87
CA GLU A 523 -1.22 -29.75 30.51
C GLU A 523 -0.14 -30.56 31.24
N ALA A 524 1.04 -30.69 30.64
CA ALA A 524 2.18 -31.36 31.27
C ALA A 524 2.60 -30.64 32.56
N TYR A 525 2.70 -29.32 32.53
CA TYR A 525 3.05 -28.53 33.71
C TYR A 525 1.96 -28.54 34.78
N SER A 526 0.68 -28.45 34.42
CA SER A 526 -0.43 -28.56 35.37
C SER A 526 -0.46 -29.92 36.09
N LYS A 527 -0.10 -31.01 35.40
CA LYS A 527 0.07 -32.34 36.01
C LYS A 527 1.22 -32.37 37.01
N GLN A 528 2.35 -31.71 36.69
CA GLN A 528 3.46 -31.57 37.62
C GLN A 528 3.05 -30.82 38.89
N LEU A 529 2.39 -29.67 38.77
CA LEU A 529 1.87 -28.92 39.93
C LEU A 529 0.90 -29.74 40.78
N THR A 530 0.05 -30.54 40.13
CA THR A 530 -0.87 -31.44 40.83
C THR A 530 -0.11 -32.46 41.70
N SER A 531 0.95 -33.06 41.16
CA SER A 531 1.78 -33.99 41.91
C SER A 531 2.51 -33.32 43.09
N GLU A 532 2.95 -32.06 42.94
CA GLU A 532 3.59 -31.30 44.03
C GLU A 532 2.61 -30.98 45.16
N ILE A 533 1.38 -30.57 44.82
CA ILE A 533 0.30 -30.31 45.79
C ILE A 533 -0.02 -31.59 46.58
N GLU A 534 -0.12 -32.74 45.89
CA GLU A 534 -0.38 -34.05 46.52
C GLU A 534 0.75 -34.46 47.47
N ILE A 535 2.01 -34.24 47.08
CA ILE A 535 3.19 -34.49 47.94
C ILE A 535 3.18 -33.59 49.17
N ARG A 536 2.82 -32.31 49.01
CA ARG A 536 2.80 -31.31 50.08
C ARG A 536 1.59 -31.40 51.01
N GLN A 537 0.59 -32.22 50.67
CA GLN A 537 -0.69 -32.31 51.40
C GLN A 537 -1.35 -30.93 51.60
N GLU A 538 -1.23 -30.03 50.62
CA GLU A 538 -1.87 -28.73 50.69
C GLU A 538 -3.40 -28.93 50.63
N ILE A 539 -4.09 -28.54 51.72
CA ILE A 539 -5.55 -28.67 51.82
C ILE A 539 -6.19 -27.51 51.07
N GLU A 540 -7.04 -27.84 50.10
CA GLU A 540 -7.88 -26.87 49.39
C GLU A 540 -8.72 -26.08 50.39
N ASN A 541 -8.64 -24.74 50.35
CA ASN A 541 -9.42 -23.89 51.26
C ASN A 541 -10.91 -23.89 50.85
N PRO A 542 -11.81 -24.50 51.64
CA PRO A 542 -13.23 -24.60 51.28
C PRO A 542 -14.02 -23.31 51.58
N TYR A 543 -13.41 -22.29 52.18
CA TYR A 543 -14.08 -21.09 52.66
C TYR A 543 -13.98 -19.93 51.65
N ILE A 544 -14.91 -19.89 50.71
CA ILE A 544 -15.09 -18.75 49.79
C ILE A 544 -16.00 -17.72 50.48
N ALA A 545 -15.49 -16.51 50.73
CA ALA A 545 -16.27 -15.44 51.36
C ALA A 545 -17.20 -14.74 50.35
N GLY A 546 -18.46 -14.52 50.73
CA GLY A 546 -19.34 -13.54 50.07
C GLY A 546 -20.30 -14.06 48.99
N LYS A 547 -20.15 -15.29 48.50
CA LYS A 547 -21.12 -15.90 47.56
C LYS A 547 -21.96 -16.97 48.28
N HIS A 548 -23.28 -16.94 48.11
CA HIS A 548 -24.12 -18.08 48.51
C HIS A 548 -23.67 -19.32 47.74
N LEU A 549 -23.80 -20.52 48.34
CA LEU A 549 -23.53 -21.76 47.63
C LEU A 549 -24.46 -21.85 46.42
N GLU A 550 -23.91 -21.67 45.22
CA GLU A 550 -24.66 -21.73 43.97
C GLU A 550 -25.19 -23.15 43.74
N ALA A 551 -26.22 -23.26 42.89
CA ALA A 551 -26.65 -24.55 42.39
C ALA A 551 -25.42 -25.29 41.84
N PHE A 552 -25.29 -26.58 42.14
CA PHE A 552 -24.18 -27.48 41.71
C PHE A 552 -22.91 -27.51 42.58
N GLN A 553 -22.81 -26.80 43.70
CA GLN A 553 -21.67 -26.99 44.62
C GLN A 553 -21.82 -28.25 45.50
N SER A 554 -20.76 -29.08 45.54
CA SER A 554 -20.71 -30.33 46.34
C SER A 554 -20.70 -30.10 47.85
N THR A 555 -20.53 -28.85 48.30
CA THR A 555 -20.43 -28.44 49.71
C THR A 555 -21.78 -28.38 50.44
N PHE A 556 -22.92 -28.50 49.75
CA PHE A 556 -24.24 -28.54 50.39
C PHE A 556 -24.57 -29.95 50.91
N VAL A 557 -24.41 -30.17 52.23
CA VAL A 557 -24.50 -31.50 52.89
C VAL A 557 -25.62 -31.55 53.96
N GLY A 558 -26.28 -32.70 54.10
CA GLY A 558 -27.04 -33.07 55.32
C GLY A 558 -28.49 -32.58 55.43
N ARG A 559 -29.03 -31.88 54.41
CA ARG A 559 -30.39 -31.28 54.47
C ARG A 559 -31.49 -32.08 53.76
N HIS A 560 -31.19 -33.31 53.34
CA HIS A 560 -32.13 -34.19 52.64
C HIS A 560 -33.39 -34.55 53.45
N VAL A 561 -33.31 -34.57 54.78
CA VAL A 561 -34.47 -34.84 55.65
C VAL A 561 -35.48 -33.69 55.60
N ILE A 562 -34.99 -32.45 55.64
CA ILE A 562 -35.85 -31.26 55.57
C ILE A 562 -36.47 -31.12 54.19
N SER A 563 -35.72 -31.40 53.11
CA SER A 563 -36.28 -31.36 51.76
C SER A 563 -37.38 -32.40 51.54
N LYS A 564 -37.21 -33.64 52.06
CA LYS A 564 -38.27 -34.67 52.02
C LYS A 564 -39.51 -34.27 52.81
N GLN A 565 -39.35 -33.57 53.94
CA GLN A 565 -40.48 -33.05 54.71
C GLN A 565 -41.22 -31.96 53.93
N ILE A 566 -40.49 -31.04 53.29
CA ILE A 566 -41.07 -30.00 52.44
C ILE A 566 -41.82 -30.64 51.27
N GLU A 567 -41.21 -31.60 50.56
CA GLU A 567 -41.85 -32.34 49.46
C GLU A 567 -43.15 -33.03 49.91
N ALA A 568 -43.12 -33.75 51.04
CA ALA A 568 -44.30 -34.43 51.57
C ALA A 568 -45.43 -33.48 52.00
N LEU A 569 -45.10 -32.24 52.38
CA LEU A 569 -46.08 -31.21 52.69
C LEU A 569 -46.69 -30.60 51.42
N LEU A 570 -45.86 -30.33 50.41
CA LEU A 570 -46.29 -29.76 49.13
C LEU A 570 -47.20 -30.69 48.32
N LEU A 571 -47.05 -32.02 48.48
CA LEU A 571 -47.90 -33.01 47.81
C LEU A 571 -49.30 -33.15 48.42
N LYS A 572 -49.60 -32.52 49.58
CA LYS A 572 -50.93 -32.57 50.19
C LYS A 572 -51.84 -31.50 49.58
N SER A 573 -53.06 -31.90 49.18
CA SER A 573 -54.10 -30.94 48.76
C SER A 573 -54.40 -29.94 49.89
N GLY A 574 -54.28 -28.65 49.61
CA GLY A 574 -54.46 -27.58 50.60
C GLY A 574 -53.24 -27.30 51.50
N CYS A 575 -52.02 -27.40 50.95
CA CYS A 575 -50.79 -27.10 51.69
C CYS A 575 -50.82 -25.67 52.28
N PRO A 576 -50.68 -25.49 53.61
CA PRO A 576 -50.60 -24.17 54.21
C PRO A 576 -49.24 -23.49 53.91
N PRO A 577 -49.12 -22.17 54.10
CA PRO A 577 -47.84 -21.47 54.03
C PRO A 577 -46.80 -22.09 54.96
N LEU A 578 -45.62 -22.37 54.41
CA LEU A 578 -44.54 -23.04 55.15
C LEU A 578 -43.57 -22.01 55.74
N LEU A 579 -43.42 -22.00 57.06
CA LEU A 579 -42.45 -21.15 57.75
C LEU A 579 -41.14 -21.89 58.01
N LEU A 580 -40.09 -21.48 57.32
CA LEU A 580 -38.73 -21.99 57.51
C LEU A 580 -37.99 -21.15 58.56
N TYR A 581 -37.92 -21.64 59.80
CA TYR A 581 -37.31 -20.93 60.92
C TYR A 581 -35.96 -21.53 61.35
N GLY A 582 -35.13 -20.69 61.96
CA GLY A 582 -33.82 -21.05 62.48
C GLY A 582 -32.95 -19.82 62.74
N GLN A 583 -31.84 -19.98 63.46
CA GLN A 583 -30.92 -18.87 63.75
C GLN A 583 -30.24 -18.32 62.48
N ARG A 584 -29.64 -17.13 62.57
CA ARG A 584 -28.87 -16.52 61.47
C ARG A 584 -27.69 -17.44 61.09
N ARG A 585 -27.37 -17.54 59.80
CA ARG A 585 -26.29 -18.39 59.23
C ARG A 585 -26.49 -19.92 59.35
N MET A 586 -27.69 -20.39 59.68
CA MET A 586 -28.01 -21.84 59.68
C MET A 586 -28.30 -22.43 58.28
N GLY A 587 -27.96 -21.71 57.21
CA GLY A 587 -28.13 -22.21 55.83
C GLY A 587 -29.56 -22.18 55.29
N LYS A 588 -30.44 -21.30 55.82
CA LYS A 588 -31.83 -21.15 55.35
C LYS A 588 -31.89 -20.72 53.88
N THR A 589 -31.25 -19.60 53.55
CA THR A 589 -31.09 -19.10 52.17
C THR A 589 -30.43 -20.14 51.26
N SER A 590 -29.36 -20.79 51.72
CA SER A 590 -28.68 -21.85 50.96
C SER A 590 -29.58 -23.04 50.66
N LEU A 591 -30.49 -23.41 51.59
CA LEU A 591 -31.49 -24.44 51.35
C LEU A 591 -32.49 -23.97 50.28
N LEU A 592 -33.01 -22.74 50.35
CA LEU A 592 -33.94 -22.20 49.35
C LEU A 592 -33.35 -22.21 47.93
N TYR A 593 -32.10 -21.78 47.77
CA TYR A 593 -31.39 -21.85 46.48
C TYR A 593 -31.23 -23.28 45.95
N ASN A 594 -31.10 -24.27 46.84
CA ASN A 594 -30.91 -25.67 46.48
C ASN A 594 -32.21 -26.46 46.37
N LEU A 595 -33.37 -25.93 46.77
CA LEU A 595 -34.65 -26.64 46.73
C LEU A 595 -35.04 -27.06 45.31
N ARG A 596 -34.66 -26.29 44.29
CA ARG A 596 -34.86 -26.66 42.88
C ARG A 596 -34.27 -28.02 42.51
N ARG A 597 -33.11 -28.38 43.09
CA ARG A 597 -32.49 -29.70 42.87
C ARG A 597 -33.14 -30.81 43.69
N LEU A 598 -33.78 -30.45 44.80
CA LEU A 598 -34.25 -31.39 45.81
C LEU A 598 -35.73 -31.74 45.65
N LEU A 599 -36.50 -30.93 44.94
CA LEU A 599 -37.91 -31.15 44.66
C LEU A 599 -38.12 -31.75 43.25
N PRO A 600 -39.21 -32.50 43.03
CA PRO A 600 -39.56 -32.99 41.70
C PRO A 600 -39.78 -31.86 40.69
N SER A 601 -39.58 -32.13 39.40
CA SER A 601 -39.80 -31.16 38.30
C SER A 601 -41.25 -30.70 38.14
N THR A 602 -42.19 -31.33 38.85
CA THR A 602 -43.60 -30.90 38.93
C THR A 602 -43.82 -29.74 39.88
N ILE A 603 -42.81 -29.34 40.66
CA ILE A 603 -42.85 -28.19 41.57
C ILE A 603 -41.82 -27.18 41.10
N MET A 604 -42.26 -25.99 40.73
CA MET A 604 -41.42 -24.90 40.23
C MET A 604 -41.19 -23.86 41.34
N PRO A 605 -40.00 -23.83 41.98
CA PRO A 605 -39.70 -22.89 43.05
C PRO A 605 -39.36 -21.49 42.50
N LEU A 606 -40.12 -20.49 42.91
CA LEU A 606 -39.89 -19.08 42.63
C LEU A 606 -39.21 -18.43 43.85
N PHE A 607 -37.90 -18.20 43.74
CA PHE A 607 -37.13 -17.53 44.79
C PHE A 607 -37.27 -16.01 44.69
N VAL A 608 -37.70 -15.38 45.79
CA VAL A 608 -37.86 -13.95 45.90
C VAL A 608 -37.18 -13.47 47.19
N ASP A 609 -36.14 -12.64 47.02
CA ASP A 609 -35.47 -11.96 48.13
C ASP A 609 -36.21 -10.66 48.46
N VAL A 610 -36.78 -10.57 49.67
CA VAL A 610 -37.54 -9.40 50.10
C VAL A 610 -36.64 -8.18 50.32
N LEU A 611 -35.39 -8.37 50.76
CA LEU A 611 -34.43 -7.27 50.94
C LEU A 611 -33.91 -6.74 49.59
N GLY A 612 -34.03 -7.52 48.52
CA GLY A 612 -33.58 -7.20 47.16
C GLY A 612 -34.45 -6.18 46.40
N GLY A 613 -35.45 -5.57 47.02
CA GLY A 613 -36.24 -4.49 46.43
C GLY A 613 -37.69 -4.37 46.93
N LEU A 614 -38.29 -5.46 47.43
CA LEU A 614 -39.67 -5.46 47.93
C LEU A 614 -39.84 -4.63 49.21
N GLU A 615 -38.82 -4.58 50.06
CA GLU A 615 -38.80 -3.76 51.28
C GLU A 615 -38.89 -2.24 51.00
N GLN A 616 -38.58 -1.82 49.76
CA GLN A 616 -38.55 -0.40 49.38
C GLN A 616 -39.86 0.09 48.75
N ALA A 617 -40.82 -0.79 48.50
CA ALA A 617 -42.08 -0.44 47.86
C ALA A 617 -42.80 0.71 48.59
N GLU A 618 -43.25 1.70 47.83
CA GLU A 618 -43.85 2.93 48.37
C GLU A 618 -45.34 2.76 48.71
N ASN A 619 -46.05 1.90 47.99
CA ASN A 619 -47.48 1.65 48.14
C ASN A 619 -47.86 0.21 47.70
N THR A 620 -49.11 -0.19 47.93
CA THR A 620 -49.63 -1.53 47.58
C THR A 620 -49.47 -1.88 46.10
N VAL A 621 -49.66 -0.91 45.19
CA VAL A 621 -49.49 -1.12 43.74
C VAL A 621 -48.04 -1.44 43.40
N ASP A 622 -47.10 -0.67 43.94
CA ASP A 622 -45.67 -0.84 43.71
C ASP A 622 -45.15 -2.14 44.34
N PHE A 623 -45.72 -2.55 45.48
CA PHE A 623 -45.43 -3.83 46.12
C PHE A 623 -45.86 -5.02 45.24
N LEU A 624 -47.13 -5.06 44.84
CA LEU A 624 -47.67 -6.16 44.01
C LEU A 624 -47.00 -6.22 42.64
N TYR A 625 -46.71 -5.08 42.03
CA TYR A 625 -45.95 -5.01 40.77
C TYR A 625 -44.49 -5.49 40.94
N THR A 626 -43.83 -5.10 42.02
CA THR A 626 -42.44 -5.53 42.27
C THR A 626 -42.38 -7.03 42.54
N LEU A 627 -43.38 -7.57 43.24
CA LEU A 627 -43.51 -9.01 43.49
C LEU A 627 -43.74 -9.78 42.19
N SER A 628 -44.66 -9.33 41.32
CA SER A 628 -44.92 -9.98 40.03
C SER A 628 -43.68 -9.99 39.13
N ARG A 629 -42.90 -8.89 39.13
CA ARG A 629 -41.62 -8.82 38.42
C ARG A 629 -40.57 -9.77 39.00
N ALA A 630 -40.48 -9.88 40.32
CA ALA A 630 -39.54 -10.78 40.98
C ALA A 630 -39.87 -12.25 40.64
N MET A 631 -41.16 -12.62 40.69
CA MET A 631 -41.64 -13.94 40.26
C MET A 631 -41.32 -14.22 38.78
N SER A 632 -41.62 -13.27 37.90
CA SER A 632 -41.33 -13.39 36.46
C SER A 632 -39.83 -13.51 36.16
N LYS A 633 -38.99 -12.82 36.93
CA LYS A 633 -37.53 -12.91 36.82
C LYS A 633 -37.03 -14.26 37.30
N ALA A 634 -37.51 -14.75 38.45
CA ALA A 634 -37.13 -16.06 38.98
C ALA A 634 -37.45 -17.19 37.98
N MET A 635 -38.59 -17.10 37.29
CA MET A 635 -39.00 -18.06 36.24
C MET A 635 -38.12 -18.00 34.97
N ARG A 636 -37.66 -16.80 34.58
CA ARG A 636 -36.73 -16.64 33.44
C ARG A 636 -35.34 -17.13 33.77
N ASP A 637 -34.84 -16.79 34.95
CA ASP A 637 -33.51 -17.21 35.43
C ASP A 637 -33.46 -18.73 35.64
N SER A 638 -34.61 -19.38 35.86
CA SER A 638 -34.71 -20.84 35.88
C SER A 638 -34.72 -21.47 34.48
N GLY A 639 -34.99 -20.73 33.41
CA GLY A 639 -35.06 -21.25 32.04
C GLY A 639 -36.40 -21.91 31.69
N ASP A 640 -37.44 -21.63 32.47
CA ASP A 640 -38.78 -22.19 32.29
C ASP A 640 -39.70 -21.25 31.47
N PHE A 641 -40.99 -21.56 31.37
CA PHE A 641 -41.97 -20.82 30.57
C PHE A 641 -42.18 -19.37 31.07
N PRO A 642 -42.27 -18.36 30.18
CA PRO A 642 -42.48 -16.97 30.59
C PRO A 642 -43.89 -16.76 31.19
N LEU A 643 -43.97 -16.22 32.41
CA LEU A 643 -45.25 -15.87 33.05
C LEU A 643 -45.93 -14.69 32.33
N PRO A 644 -47.28 -14.60 32.35
CA PRO A 644 -48.04 -13.44 31.89
C PRO A 644 -47.56 -12.14 32.55
N ALA A 645 -47.52 -11.05 31.77
CA ALA A 645 -47.02 -9.77 32.25
C ALA A 645 -48.11 -8.95 32.97
N LEU A 646 -47.88 -8.62 34.23
CA LEU A 646 -48.74 -7.70 34.99
C LEU A 646 -48.20 -6.26 34.93
N THR A 647 -49.01 -5.32 34.44
CA THR A 647 -48.62 -3.91 34.30
C THR A 647 -49.00 -3.09 35.52
N ARG A 648 -48.31 -1.96 35.75
CA ARG A 648 -48.62 -1.06 36.88
C ARG A 648 -50.01 -0.43 36.73
N GLU A 649 -50.40 -0.15 35.50
CA GLU A 649 -51.67 0.48 35.16
C GLU A 649 -52.86 -0.41 35.55
N ALA A 650 -52.75 -1.72 35.33
CA ALA A 650 -53.79 -2.69 35.68
C ALA A 650 -54.10 -2.71 37.19
N LEU A 651 -53.09 -2.46 38.03
CA LEU A 651 -53.20 -2.53 39.48
C LEU A 651 -53.78 -1.26 40.13
N THR A 652 -54.12 -0.21 39.37
CA THR A 652 -54.49 1.11 39.94
C THR A 652 -55.87 1.18 40.59
N VAL A 653 -56.85 0.39 40.11
CA VAL A 653 -58.25 0.48 40.54
C VAL A 653 -58.60 -0.53 41.63
N ALA A 654 -58.25 -1.80 41.44
CA ALA A 654 -58.49 -2.88 42.39
C ALA A 654 -57.23 -3.76 42.50
N PRO A 655 -56.17 -3.30 43.21
CA PRO A 655 -54.85 -3.93 43.16
C PRO A 655 -54.86 -5.41 43.55
N PHE A 656 -55.58 -5.78 44.62
CA PHE A 656 -55.64 -7.17 45.08
C PHE A 656 -56.45 -8.08 44.16
N SER A 657 -57.63 -7.63 43.70
CA SER A 657 -58.47 -8.42 42.79
C SER A 657 -57.77 -8.69 41.46
N VAL A 658 -57.11 -7.67 40.89
CA VAL A 658 -56.36 -7.83 39.63
C VAL A 658 -55.12 -8.72 39.82
N PHE A 659 -54.49 -8.67 40.99
CA PHE A 659 -53.37 -9.56 41.30
C PHE A 659 -53.84 -11.01 41.50
N ASP A 660 -55.00 -11.22 42.12
CA ASP A 660 -55.63 -12.54 42.30
C ASP A 660 -56.00 -13.17 40.96
N GLU A 661 -56.66 -12.41 40.06
CA GLU A 661 -56.95 -12.84 38.68
C GLU A 661 -55.66 -13.18 37.91
N TRP A 662 -54.59 -12.43 38.12
CA TRP A 662 -53.29 -12.72 37.50
C TRP A 662 -52.61 -13.99 38.08
N LEU A 663 -52.83 -14.30 39.36
CA LEU A 663 -52.37 -15.57 39.94
C LEU A 663 -53.13 -16.75 39.31
N ASP A 664 -54.45 -16.63 39.12
CA ASP A 664 -55.24 -17.65 38.42
C ASP A 664 -54.73 -17.88 36.98
N GLU A 665 -54.44 -16.82 36.23
CA GLU A 665 -53.85 -16.91 34.87
C GLU A 665 -52.50 -17.63 34.87
N ILE A 666 -51.67 -17.39 35.89
CA ILE A 666 -50.39 -18.08 36.04
C ILE A 666 -50.58 -19.56 36.39
N GLU A 667 -51.52 -19.88 37.28
CA GLU A 667 -51.80 -21.25 37.67
C GLU A 667 -52.27 -22.07 36.46
N GLU A 668 -53.12 -21.50 35.60
CA GLU A 668 -53.53 -22.12 34.33
C GLU A 668 -52.34 -22.30 33.37
N ALA A 669 -51.46 -21.29 33.26
CA ALA A 669 -50.31 -21.34 32.37
C ALA A 669 -49.25 -22.39 32.77
N VAL A 670 -49.16 -22.72 34.06
CA VAL A 670 -48.15 -23.65 34.59
C VAL A 670 -48.71 -25.07 34.80
N ALA A 671 -50.02 -25.27 34.69
CA ALA A 671 -50.64 -26.59 34.78
C ALA A 671 -50.03 -27.60 33.79
N PRO A 672 -49.69 -28.84 34.21
CA PRO A 672 -50.07 -29.50 35.46
C PRO A 672 -49.05 -29.34 36.62
N ALA A 673 -48.08 -28.43 36.52
CA ALA A 673 -47.09 -28.21 37.58
C ALA A 673 -47.59 -27.20 38.64
N HIS A 674 -46.99 -27.25 39.83
CA HIS A 674 -47.29 -26.35 40.95
C HIS A 674 -46.19 -25.32 41.15
N LEU A 675 -46.56 -24.07 41.40
CA LEU A 675 -45.61 -23.02 41.77
C LEU A 675 -45.40 -22.99 43.27
N LEU A 676 -44.14 -22.82 43.68
CA LEU A 676 -43.76 -22.63 45.08
C LEU A 676 -43.10 -21.25 45.23
N LEU A 677 -43.87 -20.28 45.71
CA LEU A 677 -43.33 -18.96 46.04
C LEU A 677 -42.53 -19.02 47.35
N MET A 678 -41.24 -18.68 47.28
CA MET A 678 -40.32 -18.67 48.42
C MET A 678 -39.89 -17.24 48.71
N LEU A 679 -40.30 -16.72 49.86
CA LEU A 679 -39.92 -15.39 50.33
C LEU A 679 -38.76 -15.51 51.33
N ASP A 680 -37.55 -15.12 50.93
CA ASP A 680 -36.43 -15.03 51.87
C ASP A 680 -36.47 -13.71 52.64
N GLU A 681 -36.01 -13.74 53.89
CA GLU A 681 -36.00 -12.58 54.80
C GLU A 681 -37.38 -11.87 54.90
N PHE A 682 -38.48 -12.63 54.87
CA PHE A 682 -39.86 -12.11 54.93
C PHE A 682 -40.14 -11.18 56.12
N THR A 683 -39.35 -11.29 57.19
CA THR A 683 -39.40 -10.40 58.36
C THR A 683 -39.17 -8.93 58.00
N ALA A 684 -38.50 -8.64 56.88
CA ALA A 684 -38.34 -7.29 56.37
C ALA A 684 -39.69 -6.61 56.03
N LEU A 685 -40.74 -7.38 55.73
CA LEU A 685 -42.08 -6.84 55.47
C LEU A 685 -42.71 -6.19 56.71
N ASP A 686 -42.31 -6.58 57.94
CA ASP A 686 -42.82 -5.95 59.18
C ASP A 686 -42.49 -4.45 59.20
N ARG A 687 -41.34 -4.05 58.65
CA ARG A 687 -41.00 -2.62 58.52
C ARG A 687 -41.98 -1.90 57.60
N VAL A 688 -42.28 -2.50 56.45
CA VAL A 688 -43.19 -1.93 55.44
C VAL A 688 -44.61 -1.73 56.02
N PHE A 689 -45.09 -2.71 56.81
CA PHE A 689 -46.38 -2.60 57.49
C PHE A 689 -46.39 -1.62 58.67
N ARG A 690 -45.27 -1.46 59.40
CA ARG A 690 -45.15 -0.46 60.48
C ARG A 690 -45.11 0.96 59.97
N GLU A 691 -44.57 1.17 58.76
CA GLU A 691 -44.48 2.47 58.11
C GLU A 691 -45.77 2.87 57.38
N ASN A 692 -46.86 2.09 57.52
CA ASN A 692 -48.16 2.31 56.86
C ASN A 692 -48.08 2.47 55.32
N ARG A 693 -47.05 1.89 54.69
CA ARG A 693 -46.92 1.86 53.22
C ARG A 693 -47.84 0.80 52.58
N LEU A 694 -48.23 -0.19 53.37
CA LEU A 694 -49.21 -1.20 53.04
C LEU A 694 -50.34 -1.11 54.07
N ASP A 695 -51.58 -1.09 53.58
CA ASP A 695 -52.78 -0.97 54.42
C ASP A 695 -53.05 -2.28 55.17
N LYS A 696 -53.26 -2.20 56.49
CA LYS A 696 -53.49 -3.39 57.34
C LYS A 696 -54.93 -3.86 57.36
N ASP A 697 -55.87 -3.00 56.97
CA ASP A 697 -57.32 -3.23 57.10
C ASP A 697 -57.97 -3.76 55.80
N ASN A 698 -57.18 -4.07 54.77
CA ASN A 698 -57.64 -4.59 53.46
C ASN A 698 -56.92 -5.87 53.00
N ILE A 699 -56.33 -6.63 53.93
CA ILE A 699 -55.79 -7.99 53.74
C ILE A 699 -56.67 -8.93 54.56
#